data_AF-A0A971FL61-F1
#
_entry.id   AF-A0A971FL61-F1
#
_cell.length_a   1.000
_cell.length_b   1.000
_cell.length_c   1.000
_cell.angle_alpha   90.00
_cell.angle_beta   90.00
_cell.angle_gamma   90.00
#
_symmetry.space_group_name_H-M   'P 1'
#
loop_
_entity.id
_entity.type
_entity.pdbx_description
1 polymer ?
#
loop_
_entity_poly.entity_id
_entity_poly.type
_entity_poly.pdbx_seq_one_letter_code
_entity_poly.pdbx_strand_id
1 'polypeptide(L)'
;MTKAMRLLAAVACVVLVTAGLAGSAYGFFPKGGFNLNQQIRYATWPFRDFDTNENGTIEEGEGLEFRIETGPRGFSSAEVDLVKAGFAVWQDVPTSYAAFRFVGNIEDPLLPGMLNMDYLPMVFMQVEEVAADDGYSQPDADEYLTSGLSWAIPAITYLTYTIDTAVIDVAERQVIVPAGTILDCDIVVNASVHRAGIVTGTSFGTLDLQATVAHHVGQLLGLAYTPLNNLDPYNEVTMEGADIGLPVEPAVLQITGTDGLRGIRGATPTMFPVYFLTEMPEGDFVGGWRDLAPDDISGISWLYPREDGLQNFFTVQQEARTHTRDTSGVPSAPVSGAHIVAWASLGTGDTGERVPLFSTMTGLYQKSSNTQLQGRFSLMGLWKQMELPGGLDVMYEPSYVFTMNQLNGAGYERQAPPEVTPDYFDSLQGPIPVSYSLYTRDPGSFSTNYPSEVYNEYGNVYGIDNYVTGTPLAWSFTKNTVVSRESDKILSEMLPTTRPMFGDQDVVCPMNIIENIGEGTTDTETVLDGAEGILEGITGEGDLGGLTGLLGTLGKDDGNSGGWGGGSGARAVFARVNYRLRAFRDDVLLKSAAGTALVDLYYRIAPYLAGQLLRHGTVLRLVRGIILAGTSIWESGIMTFGLLTVAGLLIWRLRPRTRGLQAAAAGMLVFIVVVSAAFAGQMPIPTEDLVAEASYIFTGEVISADGRVAGDNRIYTDVVIKVRNVVKGQLNQNSNLTFSVVGGKYGNIVTSATSIPGFAKGDQALLYLKDTDKFGLIPFGGYRSKVPIVLDPETNEEMLVSDGALVEGEAEEGEGADTEGESTKSRMPSTDEDNVASSSPAPPAETPSGLVPLDEYLYYLRGLVRSLR
;
A
#
# COMPACT_ATOMS: atom_id res chain seq x y z
N MET A 1 -0.66 -3.47 45.56
CA MET A 1 -1.59 -3.74 44.43
C MET A 1 -2.51 -4.90 44.77
N THR A 2 -3.81 -4.67 44.76
CA THR A 2 -4.83 -5.71 44.98
C THR A 2 -5.03 -6.56 43.72
N LYS A 3 -5.59 -7.76 43.87
CA LYS A 3 -5.87 -8.67 42.74
C LYS A 3 -6.77 -8.01 41.67
N ALA A 4 -7.68 -7.12 42.08
CA ALA A 4 -8.54 -6.36 41.18
C ALA A 4 -7.76 -5.39 40.27
N MET A 5 -6.76 -4.66 40.81
CA MET A 5 -5.93 -3.75 40.00
C MET A 5 -5.04 -4.50 38.99
N ARG A 6 -4.60 -5.72 39.32
CA ARG A 6 -3.82 -6.56 38.39
C ARG A 6 -4.69 -7.12 37.27
N LEU A 7 -5.95 -7.43 37.55
CA LEU A 7 -6.90 -7.85 36.54
C LEU A 7 -7.26 -6.69 35.61
N LEU A 8 -7.44 -5.48 36.16
CA LEU A 8 -7.79 -4.28 35.41
C LEU A 8 -6.63 -3.80 34.52
N ALA A 9 -5.38 -3.88 35.01
CA ALA A 9 -4.20 -3.61 34.20
C ALA A 9 -3.96 -4.69 33.12
N ALA A 10 -4.25 -5.96 33.41
CA ALA A 10 -4.15 -7.03 32.42
C ALA A 10 -5.25 -6.91 31.34
N VAL A 11 -6.48 -6.54 31.71
CA VAL A 11 -7.56 -6.26 30.77
C VAL A 11 -7.26 -5.01 29.96
N ALA A 12 -6.74 -3.94 30.57
CA ALA A 12 -6.32 -2.74 29.85
C ALA A 12 -5.17 -3.02 28.86
N CYS A 13 -4.18 -3.85 29.24
CA CYS A 13 -3.13 -4.29 28.32
C CYS A 13 -3.66 -5.20 27.21
N VAL A 14 -4.63 -6.08 27.49
CA VAL A 14 -5.27 -6.90 26.44
C VAL A 14 -6.10 -6.04 25.50
N VAL A 15 -6.84 -5.05 26.02
CA VAL A 15 -7.63 -4.09 25.23
C VAL A 15 -6.72 -3.18 24.38
N LEU A 16 -5.60 -2.71 24.93
CA LEU A 16 -4.59 -1.93 24.20
C LEU A 16 -3.84 -2.77 23.15
N VAL A 17 -3.61 -4.07 23.42
CA VAL A 17 -3.02 -5.00 22.44
C VAL A 17 -4.03 -5.40 21.35
N THR A 18 -5.33 -5.47 21.66
CA THR A 18 -6.36 -5.68 20.63
C THR A 18 -6.71 -4.41 19.85
N ALA A 19 -6.59 -3.23 20.47
CA ALA A 19 -6.80 -1.94 19.81
C ALA A 19 -5.57 -1.52 18.96
N GLY A 20 -4.36 -1.96 19.34
CA GLY A 20 -3.14 -1.76 18.56
C GLY A 20 -2.93 -2.73 17.39
N LEU A 21 -3.78 -3.75 17.25
CA LEU A 21 -3.83 -4.67 16.10
C LEU A 21 -4.96 -4.34 15.11
N ALA A 22 -5.66 -3.22 15.33
CA ALA A 22 -6.73 -2.75 14.46
C ALA A 22 -6.24 -1.56 13.63
N GLY A 23 -5.76 -1.86 12.43
CA GLY A 23 -5.54 -0.92 11.33
C GLY A 23 -4.70 -1.60 10.25
N SER A 24 -5.07 -1.65 8.99
CA SER A 24 -6.25 -1.18 8.26
C SER A 24 -6.12 -1.74 6.84
N ALA A 25 -7.19 -2.27 6.23
CA ALA A 25 -7.38 -2.22 4.77
C ALA A 25 -8.78 -2.71 4.40
N TYR A 26 -9.47 -1.91 3.57
CA TYR A 26 -10.93 -1.71 3.59
C TYR A 26 -11.65 -1.95 2.22
N GLY A 27 -12.91 -1.54 1.97
CA GLY A 27 -13.74 -1.97 0.80
C GLY A 27 -13.99 -0.89 -0.26
N PHE A 28 -14.71 -1.23 -1.35
CA PHE A 28 -14.97 -0.40 -2.56
C PHE A 28 -13.67 0.21 -3.13
N PHE A 29 -13.72 1.25 -3.95
CA PHE A 29 -12.53 1.92 -4.52
C PHE A 29 -12.31 3.28 -3.84
N PRO A 30 -11.55 3.38 -2.75
CA PRO A 30 -11.24 4.66 -2.11
C PRO A 30 -10.05 5.35 -2.77
N LYS A 31 -10.05 6.67 -2.82
CA LYS A 31 -8.87 7.47 -3.16
C LYS A 31 -7.86 7.42 -2.02
N GLY A 32 -6.58 7.37 -2.37
CA GLY A 32 -5.51 7.36 -1.40
C GLY A 32 -4.22 6.80 -1.97
N GLY A 33 -3.40 6.25 -1.08
CA GLY A 33 -2.10 5.74 -1.45
C GLY A 33 -1.31 5.16 -0.28
N PHE A 34 -0.13 4.63 -0.59
CA PHE A 34 0.82 4.17 0.42
C PHE A 34 1.77 5.32 0.79
N ASN A 35 1.88 5.63 2.08
CA ASN A 35 2.83 6.64 2.60
C ASN A 35 4.26 6.10 2.66
N LEU A 36 5.27 6.90 3.05
CA LEU A 36 6.68 6.48 3.10
C LEU A 36 6.87 5.22 3.97
N ASN A 37 6.08 5.10 5.03
CA ASN A 37 6.05 3.97 5.96
C ASN A 37 5.28 2.75 5.43
N GLN A 38 4.84 2.76 4.18
CA GLN A 38 4.12 1.67 3.51
C GLN A 38 2.77 1.34 4.15
N GLN A 39 2.17 2.33 4.81
CA GLN A 39 0.83 2.23 5.35
C GLN A 39 -0.16 2.80 4.34
N ILE A 40 -1.29 2.13 4.16
CA ILE A 40 -2.38 2.64 3.35
C ILE A 40 -2.99 3.85 4.05
N ARG A 41 -3.09 4.96 3.33
CA ARG A 41 -3.75 6.19 3.74
C ARG A 41 -4.84 6.49 2.74
N TYR A 42 -6.06 6.63 3.27
CA TYR A 42 -7.21 7.04 2.49
C TYR A 42 -7.30 8.55 2.52
N ALA A 43 -7.68 9.17 1.39
CA ALA A 43 -7.95 10.60 1.34
C ALA A 43 -9.32 10.85 1.97
N THR A 44 -9.35 11.45 3.16
CA THR A 44 -10.58 11.78 3.88
C THR A 44 -10.50 13.16 4.49
N TRP A 45 -11.66 13.80 4.64
CA TRP A 45 -11.82 14.97 5.48
C TRP A 45 -11.79 14.57 6.96
N PRO A 46 -11.06 15.28 7.83
CA PRO A 46 -11.00 14.96 9.25
C PRO A 46 -12.34 15.28 9.93
N PHE A 47 -12.71 14.48 10.94
CA PHE A 47 -13.99 14.62 11.67
C PHE A 47 -14.24 16.04 12.19
N ARG A 48 -13.19 16.73 12.66
CA ARG A 48 -13.29 18.12 13.18
C ARG A 48 -13.79 19.13 12.14
N ASP A 49 -13.60 18.86 10.85
CA ASP A 49 -14.04 19.77 9.80
C ASP A 49 -15.55 19.65 9.56
N PHE A 50 -16.17 18.55 10.02
CA PHE A 50 -17.62 18.39 10.06
C PHE A 50 -18.22 18.88 11.40
N ASP A 51 -17.55 18.62 12.53
CA ASP A 51 -17.96 19.03 13.87
C ASP A 51 -17.49 20.45 14.18
N THR A 52 -18.21 21.44 13.64
CA THR A 52 -17.80 22.85 13.66
C THR A 52 -17.78 23.48 15.05
N ASN A 53 -18.49 22.89 16.02
CA ASN A 53 -18.55 23.37 17.40
C ASN A 53 -17.69 22.54 18.38
N GLU A 54 -17.02 21.49 17.89
CA GLU A 54 -16.15 20.57 18.62
C GLU A 54 -16.83 19.83 19.79
N ASN A 55 -18.15 19.57 19.71
CA ASN A 55 -18.89 18.88 20.77
C ASN A 55 -18.85 17.33 20.67
N GLY A 56 -18.25 16.80 19.61
CA GLY A 56 -18.11 15.37 19.33
C GLY A 56 -19.29 14.76 18.57
N THR A 57 -20.25 15.56 18.10
CA THR A 57 -21.44 15.11 17.36
C THR A 57 -21.77 16.08 16.23
N ILE A 58 -22.01 15.56 15.04
CA ILE A 58 -22.36 16.41 13.88
C ILE A 58 -23.86 16.67 13.89
N GLU A 59 -24.23 17.92 14.17
CA GLU A 59 -25.62 18.39 14.27
C GLU A 59 -26.13 19.02 12.95
N GLU A 60 -27.43 19.28 12.90
CA GLU A 60 -28.05 19.98 11.76
C GLU A 60 -27.47 21.40 11.64
N GLY A 61 -26.97 21.74 10.45
CA GLY A 61 -26.33 23.02 10.18
C GLY A 61 -24.81 23.02 10.36
N GLU A 62 -24.23 21.91 10.82
CA GLU A 62 -22.79 21.66 10.76
C GLU A 62 -22.41 20.88 9.50
N GLY A 63 -21.12 20.62 9.30
CA GLY A 63 -20.59 19.95 8.12
C GLY A 63 -19.50 20.75 7.41
N LEU A 64 -18.94 20.13 6.38
CA LEU A 64 -17.87 20.71 5.58
C LEU A 64 -18.34 22.00 4.93
N GLU A 65 -17.54 23.05 5.07
CA GLU A 65 -17.85 24.36 4.50
C GLU A 65 -17.61 24.37 2.99
N PHE A 66 -18.64 24.73 2.23
CA PHE A 66 -18.57 24.89 0.78
C PHE A 66 -19.14 26.22 0.30
N ARG A 67 -18.59 26.70 -0.81
CA ARG A 67 -19.08 27.86 -1.55
C ARG A 67 -19.56 27.42 -2.93
N ILE A 68 -20.58 28.11 -3.42
CA ILE A 68 -21.13 27.89 -4.76
C ILE A 68 -21.03 29.23 -5.50
N GLU A 69 -20.45 29.20 -6.69
CA GLU A 69 -20.40 30.34 -7.58
C GLU A 69 -21.81 30.70 -8.08
N THR A 70 -22.16 31.98 -8.10
CA THR A 70 -23.50 32.43 -8.51
C THR A 70 -23.42 33.62 -9.45
N GLY A 71 -24.54 33.96 -10.08
CA GLY A 71 -24.64 35.17 -10.90
C GLY A 71 -24.62 34.87 -12.41
N PRO A 72 -24.39 35.89 -13.26
CA PRO A 72 -24.42 35.73 -14.71
C PRO A 72 -23.33 34.80 -15.27
N ARG A 73 -22.21 34.67 -14.55
CA ARG A 73 -21.08 33.81 -14.93
C ARG A 73 -21.08 32.47 -14.20
N GLY A 74 -21.61 32.43 -12.98
CA GLY A 74 -21.79 31.20 -12.22
C GLY A 74 -23.16 30.53 -12.38
N PHE A 75 -23.58 29.82 -11.33
CA PHE A 75 -24.89 29.17 -11.28
C PHE A 75 -26.04 30.19 -11.08
N SER A 76 -27.16 29.94 -11.75
CA SER A 76 -28.44 30.59 -11.45
C SER A 76 -29.01 30.08 -10.13
N SER A 77 -29.96 30.82 -9.53
CA SER A 77 -30.55 30.41 -8.25
C SER A 77 -31.21 29.03 -8.30
N ALA A 78 -31.80 28.65 -9.44
CA ALA A 78 -32.40 27.33 -9.62
C ALA A 78 -31.35 26.22 -9.74
N GLU A 79 -30.23 26.49 -10.41
CA GLU A 79 -29.11 25.55 -10.51
C GLU A 79 -28.41 25.36 -9.17
N VAL A 80 -28.30 26.41 -8.34
CA VAL A 80 -27.76 26.30 -6.96
C VAL A 80 -28.56 25.29 -6.12
N ASP A 81 -29.88 25.26 -6.27
CA ASP A 81 -30.71 24.29 -5.56
C ASP A 81 -30.45 22.85 -6.05
N LEU A 82 -30.17 22.66 -7.35
CA LEU A 82 -29.76 21.36 -7.91
C LEU A 82 -28.36 20.94 -7.46
N VAL A 83 -27.42 21.89 -7.36
CA VAL A 83 -26.08 21.63 -6.79
C VAL A 83 -26.22 21.16 -5.35
N LYS A 84 -26.98 21.87 -4.52
CA LYS A 84 -27.24 21.47 -3.13
C LYS A 84 -27.93 20.11 -3.03
N ALA A 85 -28.86 19.80 -3.94
CA ALA A 85 -29.47 18.48 -4.00
C ALA A 85 -28.46 17.38 -4.31
N GLY A 86 -27.45 17.63 -5.16
CA GLY A 86 -26.37 16.67 -5.42
C GLY A 86 -25.51 16.36 -4.19
N PHE A 87 -25.26 17.36 -3.34
CA PHE A 87 -24.61 17.15 -2.04
C PHE A 87 -25.51 16.42 -1.04
N ALA A 88 -26.81 16.75 -1.02
CA ALA A 88 -27.78 16.14 -0.12
C ALA A 88 -27.85 14.62 -0.28
N VAL A 89 -27.72 14.11 -1.52
CA VAL A 89 -27.69 12.66 -1.82
C VAL A 89 -26.66 11.89 -0.95
N TRP A 90 -25.48 12.48 -0.70
CA TRP A 90 -24.47 11.87 0.17
C TRP A 90 -24.71 12.12 1.67
N GLN A 91 -25.20 13.30 2.01
CA GLN A 91 -25.54 13.66 3.39
C GLN A 91 -26.70 12.83 3.95
N ASP A 92 -27.60 12.39 3.08
CA ASP A 92 -28.77 11.58 3.42
C ASP A 92 -28.42 10.12 3.70
N VAL A 93 -27.16 9.69 3.59
CA VAL A 93 -26.76 8.32 3.93
C VAL A 93 -26.78 8.11 5.45
N PRO A 94 -27.74 7.35 6.02
CA PRO A 94 -27.96 7.34 7.48
C PRO A 94 -26.81 6.72 8.28
N THR A 95 -26.03 5.87 7.63
CA THR A 95 -24.89 5.16 8.21
C THR A 95 -23.59 5.97 8.13
N SER A 96 -23.61 7.14 7.47
CA SER A 96 -22.48 8.05 7.33
C SER A 96 -22.70 9.35 8.11
N TYR A 97 -21.64 9.95 8.63
CA TYR A 97 -21.69 11.28 9.25
C TYR A 97 -21.37 12.42 8.29
N ALA A 98 -21.08 12.14 7.01
CA ALA A 98 -20.79 13.16 6.03
C ALA A 98 -21.94 14.19 5.98
N ALA A 99 -21.58 15.47 6.09
CA ALA A 99 -22.51 16.59 6.12
C ALA A 99 -21.86 17.83 5.52
N PHE A 100 -22.68 18.75 5.02
CA PHE A 100 -22.23 19.94 4.32
C PHE A 100 -22.91 21.21 4.81
N ARG A 101 -22.16 22.31 4.79
CA ARG A 101 -22.61 23.64 5.16
C ARG A 101 -22.23 24.65 4.08
N PHE A 102 -23.22 25.24 3.44
CA PHE A 102 -22.99 26.22 2.38
C PHE A 102 -22.88 27.65 2.97
N VAL A 103 -21.77 28.34 2.70
CA VAL A 103 -21.47 29.66 3.29
C VAL A 103 -21.22 30.70 2.23
N GLY A 104 -22.10 31.70 2.15
CA GLY A 104 -21.96 32.83 1.23
C GLY A 104 -22.11 32.44 -0.24
N ASN A 105 -22.29 33.47 -1.08
CA ASN A 105 -22.26 33.35 -2.53
C ASN A 105 -21.08 34.15 -3.06
N ILE A 106 -20.41 33.64 -4.08
CA ILE A 106 -19.39 34.37 -4.82
C ILE A 106 -19.96 34.66 -6.20
N GLU A 107 -19.89 35.92 -6.64
CA GLU A 107 -20.48 36.37 -7.91
C GLU A 107 -19.44 36.58 -9.01
N ASP A 108 -18.15 36.59 -8.65
CA ASP A 108 -17.04 36.76 -9.60
C ASP A 108 -16.38 35.39 -9.88
N PRO A 109 -16.09 35.07 -11.14
CA PRO A 109 -15.37 33.85 -11.48
C PRO A 109 -14.00 33.87 -10.82
N LEU A 110 -13.69 32.81 -10.09
CA LEU A 110 -12.40 32.58 -9.47
C LEU A 110 -11.73 31.43 -10.19
N LEU A 111 -10.40 31.53 -10.32
CA LEU A 111 -9.60 30.42 -10.82
C LEU A 111 -9.67 29.30 -9.77
N PRO A 112 -10.05 28.07 -10.16
CA PRO A 112 -9.93 26.92 -9.27
C PRO A 112 -8.46 26.76 -8.84
N GLY A 113 -8.24 26.16 -7.68
CA GLY A 113 -6.93 25.87 -7.06
C GLY A 113 -6.07 24.87 -7.84
N MET A 114 -5.98 25.01 -9.17
CA MET A 114 -5.28 24.12 -10.08
C MET A 114 -3.76 24.12 -9.90
N LEU A 115 -3.19 25.27 -9.54
CA LEU A 115 -1.73 25.45 -9.40
C LEU A 115 -1.29 25.69 -7.95
N ASN A 116 -2.15 26.28 -7.12
CA ASN A 116 -1.90 26.55 -5.72
C ASN A 116 -3.16 26.23 -4.92
N MET A 117 -2.98 25.67 -3.72
CA MET A 117 -4.08 25.46 -2.78
C MET A 117 -4.63 26.81 -2.34
N ASP A 118 -5.94 27.00 -2.43
CA ASP A 118 -6.61 28.19 -1.90
C ASP A 118 -7.33 27.91 -0.57
N TYR A 119 -7.41 26.63 -0.18
CA TYR A 119 -8.09 26.14 1.03
C TYR A 119 -9.55 26.58 1.10
N LEU A 120 -10.17 26.75 -0.07
CA LEU A 120 -11.50 27.28 -0.21
C LEU A 120 -12.34 26.31 -1.06
N PRO A 121 -12.86 25.21 -0.47
CA PRO A 121 -13.60 24.23 -1.25
C PRO A 121 -14.82 24.85 -1.96
N MET A 122 -14.86 24.74 -3.29
CA MET A 122 -15.81 25.45 -4.13
C MET A 122 -16.41 24.59 -5.24
N VAL A 123 -17.60 25.02 -5.68
CA VAL A 123 -18.25 24.51 -6.89
C VAL A 123 -18.40 25.67 -7.87
N PHE A 124 -17.74 25.53 -9.02
CA PHE A 124 -17.68 26.50 -10.10
C PHE A 124 -18.56 26.07 -11.27
N MET A 125 -19.08 27.05 -11.98
CA MET A 125 -19.70 26.81 -13.27
C MET A 125 -18.88 27.50 -14.34
N GLN A 126 -18.34 26.72 -15.27
CA GLN A 126 -17.61 27.25 -16.41
C GLN A 126 -18.58 27.50 -17.57
N VAL A 127 -18.70 28.75 -17.98
CA VAL A 127 -19.56 29.19 -19.08
C VAL A 127 -18.69 29.60 -20.27
N GLU A 128 -18.45 28.69 -21.20
CA GLU A 128 -17.72 29.00 -22.45
C GLU A 128 -18.60 29.68 -23.49
N GLU A 129 -19.82 29.17 -23.64
CA GLU A 129 -20.79 29.65 -24.62
C GLU A 129 -22.13 29.96 -23.95
N VAL A 130 -22.84 30.94 -24.50
CA VAL A 130 -24.17 31.34 -24.04
C VAL A 130 -25.13 31.29 -25.22
N ALA A 131 -26.30 30.68 -25.03
CA ALA A 131 -27.32 30.63 -26.06
C ALA A 131 -27.76 32.06 -26.46
N ALA A 132 -28.04 32.26 -27.75
CA ALA A 132 -28.33 33.59 -28.30
C ALA A 132 -29.57 34.27 -27.70
N ASP A 133 -30.47 33.49 -27.08
CA ASP A 133 -31.71 33.91 -26.45
C ASP A 133 -31.71 33.85 -24.91
N ASP A 134 -30.60 33.44 -24.27
CA ASP A 134 -30.50 33.26 -22.82
C ASP A 134 -30.66 34.58 -22.04
N GLY A 135 -30.10 35.68 -22.55
CA GLY A 135 -30.33 37.05 -22.06
C GLY A 135 -29.85 37.36 -20.64
N TYR A 136 -29.28 36.40 -19.91
CA TYR A 136 -28.82 36.53 -18.53
C TYR A 136 -27.36 36.14 -18.37
N SER A 137 -26.96 34.99 -18.91
CA SER A 137 -25.62 34.41 -18.75
C SER A 137 -24.56 35.19 -19.52
N GLN A 138 -23.33 35.16 -19.02
CA GLN A 138 -22.17 35.75 -19.66
C GLN A 138 -21.05 34.72 -19.74
N PRO A 139 -20.32 34.65 -20.86
CA PRO A 139 -19.18 33.75 -20.95
C PRO A 139 -18.05 34.23 -20.03
N ASP A 140 -17.31 33.27 -19.51
CA ASP A 140 -16.08 33.51 -18.77
C ASP A 140 -14.98 34.02 -19.70
N ALA A 141 -14.03 34.76 -19.12
CA ALA A 141 -12.83 35.14 -19.87
C ALA A 141 -11.89 33.94 -19.98
N ASP A 142 -11.12 33.85 -21.07
CA ASP A 142 -10.21 32.74 -21.37
C ASP A 142 -9.27 32.37 -20.20
N GLU A 143 -8.90 33.32 -19.36
CA GLU A 143 -8.01 33.11 -18.21
C GLU A 143 -8.65 32.35 -17.03
N TYR A 144 -9.98 32.21 -17.01
CA TYR A 144 -10.73 31.45 -16.00
C TYR A 144 -11.22 30.09 -16.52
N LEU A 145 -10.95 29.76 -17.78
CA LEU A 145 -11.38 28.50 -18.39
C LEU A 145 -10.42 27.37 -18.04
N THR A 146 -11.00 26.31 -17.49
CA THR A 146 -10.36 25.02 -17.26
C THR A 146 -10.39 24.17 -18.51
N SER A 147 -9.23 23.67 -18.95
CA SER A 147 -9.13 22.74 -20.07
C SER A 147 -9.58 21.33 -19.69
N GLY A 148 -10.21 20.61 -20.61
CA GLY A 148 -10.53 19.18 -20.47
C GLY A 148 -12.01 18.87 -20.27
N LEU A 149 -12.84 19.88 -20.06
CA LEU A 149 -14.30 19.73 -20.06
C LEU A 149 -14.82 19.49 -21.47
N SER A 150 -15.82 18.62 -21.59
CA SER A 150 -16.49 18.30 -22.86
C SER A 150 -17.85 17.67 -22.60
N TRP A 151 -18.56 17.25 -23.65
CA TRP A 151 -19.79 16.45 -23.48
C TRP A 151 -19.54 15.10 -22.80
N ALA A 152 -18.34 14.52 -22.96
CA ALA A 152 -17.94 13.26 -22.33
C ALA A 152 -17.37 13.45 -20.91
N ILE A 153 -16.95 14.67 -20.57
CA ILE A 153 -16.40 15.06 -19.27
C ILE A 153 -17.18 16.29 -18.79
N PRO A 154 -18.39 16.09 -18.22
CA PRO A 154 -19.30 17.18 -17.88
C PRO A 154 -18.83 18.02 -16.69
N ALA A 155 -17.93 17.48 -15.86
CA ALA A 155 -17.29 18.19 -14.76
C ALA A 155 -15.92 17.57 -14.42
N ILE A 156 -15.11 18.30 -13.65
CA ILE A 156 -13.79 17.89 -13.15
C ILE A 156 -13.71 18.21 -11.67
N THR A 157 -13.12 17.29 -10.88
CA THR A 157 -12.78 17.53 -9.48
C THR A 157 -11.27 17.70 -9.33
N TYR A 158 -10.83 18.86 -8.85
CA TYR A 158 -9.47 19.07 -8.36
C TYR A 158 -9.45 18.71 -6.88
N LEU A 159 -8.74 17.66 -6.52
CA LEU A 159 -8.64 17.18 -5.15
C LEU A 159 -7.19 17.19 -4.70
N THR A 160 -6.90 17.95 -3.65
CA THR A 160 -5.58 18.01 -3.03
C THR A 160 -5.61 17.33 -1.68
N TYR A 161 -4.73 16.36 -1.46
CA TYR A 161 -4.62 15.64 -0.19
C TYR A 161 -3.18 15.22 0.10
N THR A 162 -2.89 15.00 1.37
CA THR A 162 -1.58 14.52 1.82
C THR A 162 -1.56 12.99 1.84
N ILE A 163 -0.50 12.37 1.33
CA ILE A 163 -0.26 10.92 1.52
C ILE A 163 0.65 10.64 2.70
N ASP A 164 1.55 11.57 3.03
CA ASP A 164 2.35 11.51 4.25
C ASP A 164 2.04 12.67 5.18
N THR A 165 2.52 12.59 6.42
CA THR A 165 2.47 13.72 7.34
C THR A 165 3.33 14.84 6.75
N ALA A 166 2.69 15.96 6.44
CA ALA A 166 3.33 17.10 5.80
C ALA A 166 3.27 18.32 6.71
N VAL A 167 4.30 19.16 6.62
CA VAL A 167 4.28 20.51 7.20
C VAL A 167 3.94 21.46 6.07
N ILE A 168 2.87 22.23 6.25
CA ILE A 168 2.37 23.16 5.24
C ILE A 168 2.41 24.56 5.82
N ASP A 169 2.93 25.51 5.05
CA ASP A 169 2.94 26.92 5.41
C ASP A 169 1.61 27.55 5.01
N VAL A 170 0.79 27.87 6.01
CA VAL A 170 -0.49 28.57 5.82
C VAL A 170 -0.38 29.93 6.49
N ALA A 171 -0.42 31.01 5.70
CA ALA A 171 -0.32 32.39 6.18
C ALA A 171 0.86 32.63 7.15
N GLU A 172 2.07 32.23 6.73
CA GLU A 172 3.32 32.36 7.50
C GLU A 172 3.39 31.51 8.78
N ARG A 173 2.46 30.54 8.95
CA ARG A 173 2.46 29.59 10.06
C ARG A 173 2.60 28.16 9.53
N GLN A 174 3.55 27.43 10.12
CA GLN A 174 3.69 26.00 9.89
C GLN A 174 2.57 25.22 10.58
N VAL A 175 1.81 24.46 9.80
CA VAL A 175 0.77 23.55 10.26
C VAL A 175 1.15 22.12 9.89
N ILE A 176 1.14 21.24 10.89
CA ILE A 176 1.35 19.81 10.65
C ILE A 176 0.02 19.20 10.24
N VAL A 177 -0.01 18.62 9.04
CA VAL A 177 -1.17 17.93 8.49
C VAL A 177 -0.92 16.43 8.54
N PRO A 178 -1.82 15.64 9.17
CA PRO A 178 -1.72 14.18 9.17
C PRO A 178 -1.82 13.58 7.76
N ALA A 179 -1.17 12.43 7.56
CA ALA A 179 -1.28 11.66 6.34
C ALA A 179 -2.74 11.22 6.05
N GLY A 180 -3.17 11.31 4.79
CA GLY A 180 -4.52 10.97 4.33
C GLY A 180 -5.53 12.11 4.46
N THR A 181 -5.09 13.34 4.76
CA THR A 181 -6.00 14.48 4.97
C THR A 181 -6.25 15.18 3.65
N ILE A 182 -7.53 15.32 3.27
CA ILE A 182 -7.92 16.22 2.19
C ILE A 182 -7.73 17.65 2.66
N LEU A 183 -7.09 18.46 1.82
CA LEU A 183 -6.73 19.85 2.10
C LEU A 183 -7.64 20.83 1.36
N ASP A 184 -7.96 20.50 0.12
CA ASP A 184 -8.65 21.39 -0.79
C ASP A 184 -9.40 20.59 -1.85
N CYS A 185 -10.54 21.11 -2.28
CA CYS A 185 -11.37 20.45 -3.27
C CYS A 185 -12.22 21.45 -4.06
N ASP A 186 -12.02 21.46 -5.38
CA ASP A 186 -12.79 22.25 -6.31
C ASP A 186 -13.51 21.36 -7.32
N ILE A 187 -14.77 21.67 -7.59
CA ILE A 187 -15.57 21.02 -8.63
C ILE A 187 -15.88 22.05 -9.70
N VAL A 188 -15.42 21.83 -10.93
CA VAL A 188 -15.70 22.68 -12.08
C VAL A 188 -16.71 21.99 -12.97
N VAL A 189 -17.87 22.62 -13.17
CA VAL A 189 -18.99 22.08 -13.95
C VAL A 189 -19.11 22.79 -15.29
N ASN A 190 -19.25 22.03 -16.38
CA ASN A 190 -19.41 22.57 -17.72
C ASN A 190 -20.85 23.05 -17.97
N ALA A 191 -21.06 24.36 -18.10
CA ALA A 191 -22.41 24.90 -18.34
C ALA A 191 -23.01 24.46 -19.68
N SER A 192 -22.18 24.24 -20.71
CA SER A 192 -22.64 23.95 -22.07
C SER A 192 -23.50 22.70 -22.17
N VAL A 193 -23.25 21.70 -21.31
CA VAL A 193 -23.96 20.41 -21.32
C VAL A 193 -25.18 20.37 -20.40
N HIS A 194 -25.32 21.37 -19.51
CA HIS A 194 -26.40 21.47 -18.52
C HIS A 194 -27.45 22.54 -18.86
N ARG A 195 -27.09 23.56 -19.65
CA ARG A 195 -28.01 24.63 -20.08
C ARG A 195 -28.58 24.37 -21.47
N ALA A 196 -29.89 24.56 -21.61
CA ALA A 196 -30.60 24.33 -22.86
C ALA A 196 -30.15 25.31 -23.96
N GLY A 197 -30.13 24.86 -25.22
CA GLY A 197 -29.83 25.71 -26.38
C GLY A 197 -28.36 25.71 -26.83
N ILE A 198 -27.45 25.11 -26.06
CA ILE A 198 -26.03 24.93 -26.44
C ILE A 198 -25.79 23.53 -27.03
N VAL A 199 -26.43 22.48 -26.48
CA VAL A 199 -26.47 21.14 -27.10
C VAL A 199 -27.74 20.98 -27.92
N THR A 200 -27.65 21.17 -29.24
CA THR A 200 -28.74 20.84 -30.18
C THR A 200 -28.69 19.35 -30.54
N GLY A 201 -29.75 18.59 -30.26
CA GLY A 201 -30.00 17.29 -30.92
C GLY A 201 -29.90 16.02 -30.07
N THR A 202 -30.01 16.06 -28.74
CA THR A 202 -30.17 14.84 -27.93
C THR A 202 -31.64 14.39 -27.87
N SER A 203 -31.93 13.09 -27.81
CA SER A 203 -33.29 12.59 -27.51
C SER A 203 -33.66 12.71 -26.03
N PHE A 204 -32.68 12.96 -25.15
CA PHE A 204 -32.83 13.05 -23.69
C PHE A 204 -32.65 14.46 -23.11
N GLY A 205 -32.35 15.48 -23.92
CA GLY A 205 -32.14 16.87 -23.46
C GLY A 205 -30.73 17.16 -22.92
N THR A 206 -30.62 18.12 -22.01
CA THR A 206 -29.39 18.47 -21.29
C THR A 206 -29.05 17.41 -20.25
N LEU A 207 -27.77 17.26 -19.90
CA LEU A 207 -27.36 16.37 -18.81
C LEU A 207 -27.93 16.87 -17.47
N ASP A 208 -28.29 15.93 -16.59
CA ASP A 208 -28.78 16.26 -15.25
C ASP A 208 -27.63 16.83 -14.40
N LEU A 209 -27.77 18.12 -14.03
CA LEU A 209 -26.80 18.82 -13.19
C LEU A 209 -26.69 18.20 -11.80
N GLN A 210 -27.82 17.79 -11.19
CA GLN A 210 -27.80 17.16 -9.87
C GLN A 210 -27.00 15.85 -9.91
N ALA A 211 -27.19 15.05 -10.97
CA ALA A 211 -26.47 13.80 -11.17
C ALA A 211 -24.96 14.02 -11.33
N THR A 212 -24.58 15.03 -12.10
CA THR A 212 -23.17 15.39 -12.30
C THR A 212 -22.52 15.84 -10.99
N VAL A 213 -23.20 16.71 -10.23
CA VAL A 213 -22.70 17.15 -8.93
C VAL A 213 -22.58 15.97 -7.96
N ALA A 214 -23.58 15.09 -7.88
CA ALA A 214 -23.55 13.91 -7.01
C ALA A 214 -22.32 13.01 -7.31
N HIS A 215 -22.00 12.77 -8.58
CA HIS A 215 -20.80 12.03 -8.98
C HIS A 215 -19.50 12.69 -8.46
N HIS A 216 -19.36 13.99 -8.65
CA HIS A 216 -18.14 14.71 -8.24
C HIS A 216 -18.05 14.92 -6.72
N VAL A 217 -19.19 14.98 -6.01
CA VAL A 217 -19.21 14.97 -4.55
C VAL A 217 -18.69 13.65 -3.99
N GLY A 218 -18.93 12.51 -4.66
CA GLY A 218 -18.31 11.24 -4.28
C GLY A 218 -16.77 11.30 -4.32
N GLN A 219 -16.21 11.93 -5.36
CA GLN A 219 -14.77 12.15 -5.47
C GLN A 219 -14.22 13.09 -4.38
N LEU A 220 -14.95 14.16 -4.09
CA LEU A 220 -14.66 15.12 -3.01
C LEU A 220 -14.63 14.44 -1.64
N LEU A 221 -15.46 13.41 -1.43
CA LEU A 221 -15.49 12.60 -0.22
C LEU A 221 -14.45 11.46 -0.23
N GLY A 222 -13.56 11.41 -1.22
CA GLY A 222 -12.49 10.42 -1.28
C GLY A 222 -12.87 9.07 -1.88
N LEU A 223 -13.98 8.98 -2.62
CA LEU A 223 -14.30 7.81 -3.44
C LEU A 223 -13.65 7.91 -4.81
N ALA A 224 -13.24 6.78 -5.38
CA ALA A 224 -12.67 6.66 -6.71
C ALA A 224 -13.61 5.88 -7.64
N TYR A 225 -13.24 5.82 -8.91
CA TYR A 225 -14.03 5.12 -9.90
C TYR A 225 -14.12 3.63 -9.64
N THR A 226 -15.26 3.06 -10.02
CA THR A 226 -15.53 1.62 -9.95
C THR A 226 -15.89 1.07 -11.33
N PRO A 227 -15.41 -0.14 -11.69
CA PRO A 227 -15.82 -0.81 -12.92
C PRO A 227 -17.17 -1.52 -12.81
N LEU A 228 -17.74 -1.59 -11.60
CA LEU A 228 -19.03 -2.19 -11.33
C LEU A 228 -20.12 -1.48 -12.14
N ASN A 229 -20.95 -2.26 -12.84
CA ASN A 229 -22.04 -1.70 -13.61
C ASN A 229 -23.19 -2.70 -13.77
N ASN A 230 -24.38 -2.19 -14.07
CA ASN A 230 -25.56 -2.97 -14.44
C ASN A 230 -26.12 -2.49 -15.79
N LEU A 231 -25.24 -2.00 -16.66
CA LEU A 231 -25.59 -1.39 -17.94
C LEU A 231 -25.94 -2.47 -18.97
N ASP A 232 -26.98 -2.22 -19.75
CA ASP A 232 -27.36 -3.07 -20.87
C ASP A 232 -26.52 -2.70 -22.10
N PRO A 233 -25.68 -3.62 -22.63
CA PRO A 233 -24.85 -3.34 -23.80
C PRO A 233 -25.63 -3.12 -25.09
N TYR A 234 -26.94 -3.39 -25.10
CA TYR A 234 -27.81 -3.21 -26.27
C TYR A 234 -28.76 -2.02 -26.15
N ASN A 235 -28.83 -1.39 -24.97
CA ASN A 235 -29.70 -0.25 -24.71
C ASN A 235 -28.87 1.01 -24.58
N GLU A 236 -28.78 1.76 -25.67
CA GLU A 236 -28.09 3.04 -25.73
C GLU A 236 -29.03 4.12 -26.25
N VAL A 237 -28.98 5.29 -25.63
CA VAL A 237 -29.70 6.47 -26.09
C VAL A 237 -28.72 7.39 -26.82
N THR A 238 -28.89 7.54 -28.13
CA THR A 238 -28.00 8.31 -29.01
C THR A 238 -28.52 9.72 -29.29
N MET A 239 -27.60 10.64 -29.55
CA MET A 239 -27.96 11.95 -30.13
C MET A 239 -28.23 11.81 -31.63
N GLU A 240 -29.11 12.65 -32.18
CA GLU A 240 -29.31 12.73 -33.62
C GLU A 240 -28.01 13.23 -34.29
N GLY A 241 -27.31 12.32 -34.97
CA GLY A 241 -26.03 12.61 -35.63
C GLY A 241 -24.77 12.27 -34.82
N ALA A 242 -24.89 11.69 -33.63
CA ALA A 242 -23.75 11.12 -32.90
C ALA A 242 -23.55 9.64 -33.24
N ASP A 243 -22.28 9.22 -33.36
CA ASP A 243 -21.91 7.83 -33.62
C ASP A 243 -21.93 6.94 -32.35
N ILE A 244 -22.08 7.52 -31.16
CA ILE A 244 -22.00 6.85 -29.83
C ILE A 244 -23.15 7.34 -28.94
N GLY A 245 -23.82 6.43 -28.22
CA GLY A 245 -24.90 6.74 -27.28
C GLY A 245 -24.48 6.68 -25.80
N LEU A 246 -25.36 7.15 -24.92
CA LEU A 246 -25.20 6.95 -23.47
C LEU A 246 -25.72 5.55 -23.10
N PRO A 247 -24.96 4.78 -22.31
CA PRO A 247 -25.41 3.47 -21.84
C PRO A 247 -26.57 3.64 -20.84
N VAL A 248 -27.43 2.63 -20.79
CA VAL A 248 -28.64 2.63 -19.97
C VAL A 248 -28.63 1.43 -19.02
N GLU A 249 -29.13 1.63 -17.80
CA GLU A 249 -29.51 0.54 -16.90
C GLU A 249 -31.00 0.59 -16.52
N PRO A 250 -31.61 -0.54 -16.17
CA PRO A 250 -32.93 -0.57 -15.54
C PRO A 250 -32.87 -0.26 -14.04
N ALA A 251 -33.87 0.44 -13.51
CA ALA A 251 -34.05 0.61 -12.07
C ALA A 251 -34.63 -0.69 -11.44
N VAL A 252 -33.89 -1.31 -10.51
CA VAL A 252 -34.19 -2.67 -9.99
C VAL A 252 -34.18 -2.78 -8.47
N LEU A 253 -33.65 -1.79 -7.75
CA LEU A 253 -33.52 -1.80 -6.30
C LEU A 253 -34.59 -0.94 -5.65
N GLN A 254 -35.18 -1.39 -4.53
CA GLN A 254 -36.01 -0.52 -3.70
C GLN A 254 -35.20 -0.04 -2.50
N ILE A 255 -35.17 1.27 -2.26
CA ILE A 255 -34.51 1.90 -1.11
C ILE A 255 -35.43 2.98 -0.55
N THR A 256 -35.66 2.96 0.76
CA THR A 256 -36.34 4.05 1.48
C THR A 256 -35.35 5.19 1.76
N GLY A 257 -35.67 6.39 1.28
CA GLY A 257 -34.89 7.60 1.54
C GLY A 257 -35.08 8.16 2.96
N THR A 258 -34.33 9.21 3.29
CA THR A 258 -34.45 9.93 4.58
C THR A 258 -35.79 10.64 4.74
N ASP A 259 -36.43 10.98 3.63
CA ASP A 259 -37.80 11.49 3.55
C ASP A 259 -38.87 10.44 3.91
N GLY A 260 -38.47 9.18 4.11
CA GLY A 260 -39.35 8.05 4.36
C GLY A 260 -40.13 7.59 3.13
N LEU A 261 -39.82 8.15 1.95
CA LEU A 261 -40.40 7.72 0.68
C LEU A 261 -39.54 6.63 0.07
N ARG A 262 -40.19 5.76 -0.70
CA ARG A 262 -39.55 4.62 -1.33
C ARG A 262 -39.32 4.92 -2.79
N GLY A 263 -38.07 4.79 -3.22
CA GLY A 263 -37.69 4.91 -4.61
C GLY A 263 -37.26 3.56 -5.17
N ILE A 264 -37.57 3.33 -6.45
CA ILE A 264 -36.84 2.32 -7.22
C ILE A 264 -35.59 3.01 -7.81
N ARG A 265 -34.44 2.38 -7.67
CA ARG A 265 -33.11 2.90 -7.98
C ARG A 265 -32.33 1.96 -8.89
N GLY A 266 -31.36 2.56 -9.57
CA GLY A 266 -30.31 1.88 -10.30
C GLY A 266 -29.41 1.02 -9.42
N ALA A 267 -28.64 0.14 -10.06
CA ALA A 267 -27.66 -0.70 -9.38
C ALA A 267 -26.21 -0.35 -9.76
N THR A 268 -26.01 0.33 -10.89
CA THR A 268 -24.73 0.90 -11.29
C THR A 268 -24.35 2.01 -10.31
N PRO A 269 -23.15 1.95 -9.71
CA PRO A 269 -22.71 3.00 -8.81
C PRO A 269 -22.64 4.37 -9.45
N THR A 270 -22.96 5.38 -8.66
CA THR A 270 -22.72 6.78 -8.99
C THR A 270 -21.25 7.00 -9.34
N MET A 271 -20.32 6.27 -8.71
CA MET A 271 -18.89 6.34 -9.00
C MET A 271 -18.44 5.62 -10.29
N PHE A 272 -19.36 5.20 -11.16
CA PHE A 272 -19.01 4.70 -12.48
C PHE A 272 -18.44 5.83 -13.38
N PRO A 273 -17.31 5.65 -14.08
CA PRO A 273 -16.57 6.75 -14.71
C PRO A 273 -17.22 7.34 -15.97
N VAL A 274 -18.23 6.68 -16.55
CA VAL A 274 -18.91 7.13 -17.76
C VAL A 274 -20.33 7.56 -17.41
N TYR A 275 -20.79 8.70 -17.93
CA TYR A 275 -22.17 9.15 -17.72
C TYR A 275 -23.14 8.14 -18.32
N PHE A 276 -24.18 7.77 -17.57
CA PHE A 276 -25.18 6.80 -17.98
C PHE A 276 -26.58 7.23 -17.57
N LEU A 277 -27.60 6.55 -18.10
CA LEU A 277 -29.01 6.80 -17.79
C LEU A 277 -29.62 5.62 -17.04
N THR A 278 -30.55 5.92 -16.15
CA THR A 278 -31.40 4.91 -15.51
C THR A 278 -32.81 5.01 -16.08
N GLU A 279 -33.31 3.90 -16.62
CA GLU A 279 -34.69 3.75 -17.07
C GLU A 279 -35.59 3.44 -15.86
N MET A 280 -36.49 4.38 -15.55
CA MET A 280 -37.47 4.26 -14.48
C MET A 280 -38.62 3.32 -14.89
N PRO A 281 -39.35 2.72 -13.94
CA PRO A 281 -40.47 1.81 -14.24
C PRO A 281 -41.55 2.38 -15.16
N GLU A 282 -41.70 3.71 -15.18
CA GLU A 282 -42.63 4.46 -16.02
C GLU A 282 -42.14 4.61 -17.48
N GLY A 283 -40.89 4.24 -17.78
CA GLY A 283 -40.23 4.38 -19.08
C GLY A 283 -39.50 5.72 -19.29
N ASP A 284 -39.46 6.58 -18.26
CA ASP A 284 -38.71 7.83 -18.27
C ASP A 284 -37.21 7.57 -17.97
N PHE A 285 -36.32 8.36 -18.59
CA PHE A 285 -34.88 8.29 -18.34
C PHE A 285 -34.45 9.41 -17.40
N VAL A 286 -33.68 9.04 -16.37
CA VAL A 286 -33.03 9.98 -15.45
C VAL A 286 -31.53 9.78 -15.47
N GLY A 287 -30.75 10.81 -15.08
CA GLY A 287 -29.30 10.67 -14.98
C GLY A 287 -28.93 9.60 -13.97
N GLY A 288 -28.14 8.60 -14.35
CA GLY A 288 -27.84 7.46 -13.50
C GLY A 288 -26.95 7.79 -12.30
N TRP A 289 -26.16 8.86 -12.40
CA TRP A 289 -25.41 9.41 -11.27
C TRP A 289 -26.27 10.13 -10.22
N ARG A 290 -27.59 10.28 -10.45
CA ARG A 290 -28.48 11.08 -9.59
C ARG A 290 -28.70 10.48 -8.20
N ASP A 291 -28.66 9.17 -8.08
CA ASP A 291 -28.91 8.43 -6.84
C ASP A 291 -27.77 7.45 -6.55
N LEU A 292 -27.57 7.13 -5.27
CA LEU A 292 -26.51 6.21 -4.82
C LEU A 292 -26.90 4.74 -4.98
N ALA A 293 -25.97 3.94 -5.51
CA ALA A 293 -26.09 2.49 -5.46
C ALA A 293 -25.60 1.96 -4.10
N PRO A 294 -25.89 0.69 -3.76
CA PRO A 294 -25.41 0.07 -2.53
C PRO A 294 -23.88 0.12 -2.33
N ASP A 295 -23.08 0.02 -3.40
CA ASP A 295 -21.62 0.12 -3.34
C ASP A 295 -21.18 1.51 -2.84
N ASP A 296 -21.80 2.59 -3.33
CA ASP A 296 -21.51 3.98 -2.93
C ASP A 296 -21.93 4.26 -1.47
N ILE A 297 -23.11 3.76 -1.07
CA ILE A 297 -23.62 3.87 0.30
C ILE A 297 -22.66 3.17 1.27
N SER A 298 -22.24 1.96 0.93
CA SER A 298 -21.23 1.22 1.69
C SER A 298 -19.88 1.94 1.69
N GLY A 299 -19.54 2.55 0.55
CA GLY A 299 -18.49 3.52 0.32
C GLY A 299 -18.36 4.56 1.43
N ILE A 300 -19.30 5.48 1.40
CA ILE A 300 -19.29 6.63 2.28
C ILE A 300 -19.49 6.26 3.75
N SER A 301 -20.26 5.20 4.02
CA SER A 301 -20.46 4.69 5.38
C SER A 301 -19.20 4.11 5.98
N TRP A 302 -18.26 3.67 5.15
CA TRP A 302 -16.99 3.15 5.62
C TRP A 302 -15.96 4.25 5.85
N LEU A 303 -15.88 5.24 4.96
CA LEU A 303 -14.98 6.39 5.12
C LEU A 303 -15.39 7.30 6.28
N TYR A 304 -16.69 7.50 6.46
CA TYR A 304 -17.25 8.39 7.47
C TYR A 304 -18.31 7.69 8.33
N PRO A 305 -17.95 6.65 9.11
CA PRO A 305 -18.92 5.78 9.78
C PRO A 305 -19.59 6.43 11.00
N ARG A 306 -20.92 6.27 11.12
CA ARG A 306 -21.61 6.42 12.40
C ARG A 306 -21.49 5.13 13.23
N GLU A 307 -21.45 5.25 14.57
CA GLU A 307 -21.20 4.13 15.50
C GLU A 307 -22.06 2.88 15.23
N ASP A 308 -23.33 3.06 14.90
CA ASP A 308 -24.27 1.95 14.67
C ASP A 308 -24.34 1.48 13.20
N GLY A 309 -23.86 2.31 12.26
CA GLY A 309 -24.10 2.09 10.82
C GLY A 309 -23.38 0.86 10.25
N LEU A 310 -22.19 0.56 10.75
CA LEU A 310 -21.38 -0.56 10.26
C LEU A 310 -21.92 -1.94 10.66
N GLN A 311 -22.84 -2.01 11.63
CA GLN A 311 -23.41 -3.28 12.08
C GLN A 311 -24.29 -3.95 11.02
N ASN A 312 -24.80 -3.18 10.05
CA ASN A 312 -25.64 -3.68 8.96
C ASN A 312 -24.85 -4.35 7.83
N PHE A 313 -23.52 -4.25 7.88
CA PHE A 313 -22.63 -4.75 6.83
C PHE A 313 -21.78 -5.93 7.30
N PHE A 314 -21.30 -6.72 6.35
CA PHE A 314 -20.28 -7.75 6.57
C PHE A 314 -19.20 -7.69 5.48
N THR A 315 -18.16 -8.50 5.65
CA THR A 315 -16.98 -8.52 4.78
C THR A 315 -16.60 -9.94 4.41
N VAL A 316 -16.15 -10.11 3.17
CA VAL A 316 -15.56 -11.35 2.65
C VAL A 316 -14.13 -11.06 2.23
N GLN A 317 -13.17 -11.78 2.84
CA GLN A 317 -11.74 -11.67 2.52
C GLN A 317 -11.24 -13.00 1.99
N GLN A 318 -10.72 -13.02 0.77
CA GLN A 318 -10.31 -14.24 0.08
C GLN A 318 -9.14 -13.98 -0.86
N GLU A 319 -8.74 -15.02 -1.59
CA GLU A 319 -7.64 -14.99 -2.55
C GLU A 319 -8.10 -15.56 -3.88
N ALA A 320 -7.55 -15.00 -4.97
CA ALA A 320 -7.66 -15.48 -6.33
C ALA A 320 -6.27 -15.86 -6.86
N ARG A 321 -6.18 -17.06 -7.45
CA ARG A 321 -4.96 -17.58 -8.06
C ARG A 321 -5.26 -18.13 -9.45
N THR A 322 -4.22 -18.35 -10.25
CA THR A 322 -4.35 -19.08 -11.51
C THR A 322 -4.54 -20.58 -11.25
N HIS A 323 -5.00 -21.32 -12.26
CA HIS A 323 -4.99 -22.78 -12.19
C HIS A 323 -3.58 -23.35 -12.30
N THR A 324 -3.34 -24.46 -11.62
CA THR A 324 -2.11 -25.24 -11.74
C THR A 324 -2.13 -26.00 -13.06
N ARG A 325 -1.04 -25.93 -13.83
CA ARG A 325 -0.92 -26.69 -15.07
C ARG A 325 -0.18 -27.99 -14.80
N ASP A 326 -0.91 -29.02 -14.39
CA ASP A 326 -0.38 -30.36 -14.04
C ASP A 326 0.57 -30.95 -15.09
N THR A 327 0.33 -30.67 -16.38
CA THR A 327 1.15 -31.17 -17.49
C THR A 327 2.51 -30.46 -17.64
N SER A 328 2.61 -29.22 -17.16
CA SER A 328 3.82 -28.39 -17.27
C SER A 328 4.55 -28.17 -15.95
N GLY A 329 3.92 -28.52 -14.82
CA GLY A 329 4.47 -28.32 -13.48
C GLY A 329 4.53 -26.86 -13.03
N VAL A 330 3.84 -25.95 -13.73
CA VAL A 330 3.75 -24.53 -13.35
C VAL A 330 2.77 -24.39 -12.17
N PRO A 331 3.22 -23.88 -11.01
CA PRO A 331 2.37 -23.70 -9.83
C PRO A 331 1.32 -22.59 -10.04
N SER A 332 0.28 -22.57 -9.22
CA SER A 332 -0.67 -21.46 -9.21
C SER A 332 0.02 -20.16 -8.78
N ALA A 333 -0.26 -19.07 -9.50
CA ALA A 333 0.25 -17.74 -9.18
C ALA A 333 -0.90 -16.84 -8.70
N PRO A 334 -0.65 -15.87 -7.80
CA PRO A 334 -1.65 -14.86 -7.43
C PRO A 334 -2.09 -14.06 -8.65
N VAL A 335 -3.39 -13.78 -8.77
CA VAL A 335 -3.94 -12.99 -9.88
C VAL A 335 -4.05 -11.53 -9.44
N SER A 336 -3.28 -10.63 -10.05
CA SER A 336 -3.36 -9.19 -9.79
C SER A 336 -4.35 -8.50 -10.72
N GLY A 337 -5.18 -7.59 -10.21
CA GLY A 337 -6.06 -6.76 -11.03
C GLY A 337 -7.37 -7.42 -11.48
N ALA A 338 -7.75 -8.55 -10.88
CA ALA A 338 -9.02 -9.18 -11.20
C ALA A 338 -10.18 -8.46 -10.54
N HIS A 339 -11.20 -8.19 -11.34
CA HIS A 339 -12.46 -7.61 -10.87
C HIS A 339 -13.25 -8.71 -10.17
N ILE A 340 -13.53 -8.50 -8.89
CA ILE A 340 -14.34 -9.38 -8.06
C ILE A 340 -15.70 -8.72 -7.87
N VAL A 341 -16.76 -9.41 -8.27
CA VAL A 341 -18.13 -8.89 -8.24
C VAL A 341 -19.02 -9.78 -7.37
N ALA A 342 -19.81 -9.16 -6.50
CA ALA A 342 -20.86 -9.85 -5.76
C ALA A 342 -22.23 -9.56 -6.38
N TRP A 343 -22.86 -10.64 -6.86
CA TRP A 343 -24.17 -10.67 -7.50
C TRP A 343 -25.24 -10.99 -6.46
N ALA A 344 -25.98 -9.98 -6.04
CA ALA A 344 -27.01 -10.09 -5.01
C ALA A 344 -28.33 -10.60 -5.59
N SER A 345 -29.04 -11.44 -4.83
CA SER A 345 -30.42 -11.83 -5.15
C SER A 345 -31.37 -10.65 -4.89
N LEU A 346 -32.29 -10.37 -5.81
CA LEU A 346 -33.31 -9.31 -5.65
C LEU A 346 -34.54 -9.72 -4.81
N GLY A 347 -34.52 -10.89 -4.19
CA GLY A 347 -35.63 -11.37 -3.38
C GLY A 347 -35.25 -12.53 -2.47
N THR A 348 -36.26 -13.16 -1.89
CA THR A 348 -36.08 -14.22 -0.88
C THR A 348 -35.64 -15.57 -1.44
N GLY A 349 -35.64 -15.73 -2.78
CA GLY A 349 -35.23 -16.95 -3.46
C GLY A 349 -33.79 -16.88 -3.97
N ASP A 350 -33.02 -17.95 -3.76
CA ASP A 350 -31.61 -18.01 -4.17
C ASP A 350 -31.41 -18.37 -5.66
N THR A 351 -32.45 -18.82 -6.35
CA THR A 351 -32.45 -19.18 -7.78
C THR A 351 -33.02 -18.08 -8.69
N GLY A 352 -33.33 -16.91 -8.12
CA GLY A 352 -33.88 -15.78 -8.86
C GLY A 352 -32.82 -15.01 -9.66
N GLU A 353 -33.26 -13.96 -10.33
CA GLU A 353 -32.38 -12.99 -10.99
C GLU A 353 -31.46 -12.31 -9.96
N ARG A 354 -30.22 -12.04 -10.38
CA ARG A 354 -29.19 -11.42 -9.55
C ARG A 354 -28.62 -10.22 -10.25
N VAL A 355 -28.28 -9.22 -9.47
CA VAL A 355 -27.75 -7.93 -9.93
C VAL A 355 -26.38 -7.70 -9.28
N PRO A 356 -25.39 -7.18 -10.01
CA PRO A 356 -24.08 -6.88 -9.45
C PRO A 356 -24.21 -5.64 -8.56
N LEU A 357 -23.91 -5.76 -7.26
CA LEU A 357 -24.12 -4.67 -6.29
C LEU A 357 -22.88 -4.19 -5.56
N PHE A 358 -21.84 -5.02 -5.49
CA PHE A 358 -20.60 -4.68 -4.79
C PHE A 358 -19.43 -5.22 -5.57
N SER A 359 -18.34 -4.46 -5.60
CA SER A 359 -17.12 -4.92 -6.26
C SER A 359 -15.84 -4.52 -5.54
N THR A 360 -14.76 -5.20 -5.91
CA THR A 360 -13.40 -4.82 -5.55
C THR A 360 -12.43 -5.40 -6.59
N MET A 361 -11.15 -5.10 -6.44
CA MET A 361 -10.09 -5.62 -7.29
C MET A 361 -9.05 -6.40 -6.48
N THR A 362 -8.57 -7.51 -7.03
CA THR A 362 -7.47 -8.27 -6.40
C THR A 362 -6.20 -7.44 -6.35
N GLY A 363 -5.56 -7.44 -5.19
CA GLY A 363 -4.33 -6.70 -4.95
C GLY A 363 -4.54 -5.19 -4.76
N LEU A 364 -5.76 -4.64 -4.86
CA LEU A 364 -6.02 -3.21 -4.63
C LEU A 364 -5.45 -2.73 -3.29
N TYR A 365 -5.73 -3.49 -2.23
CA TYR A 365 -5.31 -3.24 -0.85
C TYR A 365 -3.97 -3.83 -0.47
N GLN A 366 -3.22 -4.35 -1.45
CA GLN A 366 -1.94 -4.99 -1.21
C GLN A 366 -0.86 -4.22 -1.94
N LYS A 367 0.24 -3.95 -1.25
CA LYS A 367 1.38 -3.28 -1.88
C LYS A 367 1.80 -4.06 -3.13
N SER A 368 1.95 -3.35 -4.25
CA SER A 368 2.31 -3.91 -5.55
C SER A 368 3.62 -4.69 -5.48
N SER A 369 4.59 -4.28 -4.65
CA SER A 369 5.84 -5.02 -4.45
C SER A 369 5.67 -6.39 -3.79
N ASN A 370 4.55 -6.65 -3.09
CA ASN A 370 4.26 -7.94 -2.49
C ASN A 370 3.52 -8.86 -3.46
N THR A 371 4.27 -9.40 -4.43
CA THR A 371 3.76 -10.26 -5.50
C THR A 371 2.97 -11.47 -5.02
N GLN A 372 3.27 -12.01 -3.83
CA GLN A 372 2.56 -13.15 -3.25
C GLN A 372 1.15 -12.81 -2.74
N LEU A 373 0.90 -11.55 -2.40
CA LEU A 373 -0.39 -11.09 -1.89
C LEU A 373 -1.25 -10.41 -2.95
N GLN A 374 -0.74 -10.21 -4.17
CA GLN A 374 -1.49 -9.53 -5.24
C GLN A 374 -2.81 -10.23 -5.61
N GLY A 375 -2.97 -11.52 -5.30
CA GLY A 375 -4.22 -12.27 -5.47
C GLY A 375 -5.25 -12.06 -4.38
N ARG A 376 -4.88 -11.41 -3.25
CA ARG A 376 -5.80 -11.18 -2.14
C ARG A 376 -6.76 -10.06 -2.48
N PHE A 377 -8.02 -10.25 -2.12
CA PHE A 377 -9.05 -9.23 -2.22
C PHE A 377 -9.89 -9.18 -0.96
N SER A 378 -10.54 -8.05 -0.76
CA SER A 378 -11.44 -7.86 0.37
C SER A 378 -12.67 -7.09 -0.09
N LEU A 379 -13.81 -7.74 -0.06
CA LEU A 379 -15.10 -7.15 -0.42
C LEU A 379 -15.86 -6.80 0.86
N MET A 380 -16.08 -5.52 1.10
CA MET A 380 -16.68 -5.01 2.34
C MET A 380 -17.97 -4.29 2.05
N GLY A 381 -18.70 -3.94 3.10
CA GLY A 381 -19.96 -3.24 2.93
C GLY A 381 -21.03 -4.11 2.30
N LEU A 382 -20.91 -5.45 2.36
CA LEU A 382 -21.97 -6.34 1.90
C LEU A 382 -23.16 -6.22 2.85
N TRP A 383 -24.33 -5.93 2.33
CA TRP A 383 -25.51 -5.70 3.17
C TRP A 383 -26.05 -7.01 3.73
N LYS A 384 -26.32 -7.04 5.05
CA LYS A 384 -26.94 -8.21 5.71
C LYS A 384 -28.42 -8.35 5.39
N GLN A 385 -29.09 -7.23 5.12
CA GLN A 385 -30.51 -7.15 4.82
C GLN A 385 -30.77 -6.09 3.74
N MET A 386 -31.80 -6.29 2.93
CA MET A 386 -32.26 -5.39 1.88
C MET A 386 -33.79 -5.28 1.89
N GLU A 387 -34.32 -4.16 1.43
CA GLU A 387 -35.77 -4.03 1.21
C GLU A 387 -36.20 -4.87 0.01
N LEU A 388 -37.29 -5.62 0.20
CA LEU A 388 -37.90 -6.39 -0.88
C LEU A 388 -38.62 -5.44 -1.84
N PRO A 389 -38.26 -5.40 -3.14
CA PRO A 389 -38.97 -4.60 -4.13
C PRO A 389 -40.48 -4.92 -4.17
N GLY A 390 -41.32 -3.89 -4.06
CA GLY A 390 -42.78 -4.01 -3.98
C GLY A 390 -43.32 -4.46 -2.61
N GLY A 391 -42.45 -4.77 -1.65
CA GLY A 391 -42.82 -5.15 -0.27
C GLY A 391 -42.98 -3.94 0.65
N LEU A 392 -44.03 -3.93 1.48
CA LEU A 392 -44.24 -2.90 2.50
C LEU A 392 -43.44 -3.18 3.78
N ASP A 393 -42.33 -2.45 3.98
CA ASP A 393 -41.42 -2.55 5.15
C ASP A 393 -40.90 -3.98 5.37
N VAL A 394 -40.77 -4.73 4.26
CA VAL A 394 -40.30 -6.10 4.28
C VAL A 394 -38.82 -6.10 3.95
N MET A 395 -38.00 -6.39 4.97
CA MET A 395 -36.59 -6.69 4.80
C MET A 395 -36.42 -8.19 4.51
N TYR A 396 -35.48 -8.53 3.64
CA TYR A 396 -35.02 -9.89 3.42
C TYR A 396 -33.50 -9.97 3.55
N GLU A 397 -32.99 -11.19 3.74
CA GLU A 397 -31.57 -11.47 3.81
C GLU A 397 -31.04 -11.85 2.41
N PRO A 398 -30.38 -10.94 1.67
CA PRO A 398 -29.87 -11.25 0.34
C PRO A 398 -28.79 -12.34 0.41
N SER A 399 -28.70 -13.13 -0.65
CA SER A 399 -27.55 -13.99 -0.90
C SER A 399 -26.72 -13.44 -2.05
N TYR A 400 -25.42 -13.70 -2.02
CA TYR A 400 -24.43 -13.18 -2.95
C TYR A 400 -23.70 -14.34 -3.64
N VAL A 401 -23.61 -14.27 -4.96
CA VAL A 401 -22.70 -15.11 -5.74
C VAL A 401 -21.49 -14.27 -6.14
N PHE A 402 -20.30 -14.86 -6.08
CA PHE A 402 -19.06 -14.18 -6.37
C PHE A 402 -18.49 -14.61 -7.71
N THR A 403 -18.07 -13.64 -8.51
CA THR A 403 -17.37 -13.87 -9.77
C THR A 403 -16.03 -13.17 -9.79
N MET A 404 -15.09 -13.73 -10.55
CA MET A 404 -13.80 -13.15 -10.88
C MET A 404 -13.72 -12.98 -12.40
N ASN A 405 -13.41 -11.77 -12.87
CA ASN A 405 -13.25 -11.49 -14.30
C ASN A 405 -12.05 -10.56 -14.58
N GLN A 406 -11.68 -10.48 -15.85
CA GLN A 406 -10.69 -9.53 -16.36
C GLN A 406 -11.34 -8.18 -16.65
N LEU A 407 -10.60 -7.09 -16.44
CA LEU A 407 -10.93 -5.77 -16.97
C LEU A 407 -10.14 -5.58 -18.27
N ASN A 408 -10.67 -6.11 -19.36
CA ASN A 408 -9.98 -6.18 -20.66
C ASN A 408 -10.80 -5.58 -21.81
N GLY A 409 -11.80 -4.75 -21.50
CA GLY A 409 -12.67 -4.15 -22.51
C GLY A 409 -13.63 -5.11 -23.21
N ALA A 410 -13.94 -6.27 -22.60
CA ALA A 410 -14.77 -7.28 -23.25
C ALA A 410 -16.26 -6.93 -23.36
N GLY A 411 -16.78 -5.96 -22.61
CA GLY A 411 -18.19 -5.54 -22.62
C GLY A 411 -18.77 -5.27 -21.23
N TYR A 412 -19.86 -4.50 -21.17
CA TYR A 412 -20.57 -4.17 -19.94
C TYR A 412 -21.14 -5.42 -19.24
N GLU A 413 -21.70 -6.35 -20.03
CA GLU A 413 -22.25 -7.63 -19.56
C GLU A 413 -21.20 -8.52 -18.88
N ARG A 414 -19.92 -8.27 -19.15
CA ARG A 414 -18.78 -8.98 -18.56
C ARG A 414 -18.10 -8.21 -17.43
N GLN A 415 -18.70 -7.11 -16.98
CA GLN A 415 -18.13 -6.23 -15.96
C GLN A 415 -16.72 -5.73 -16.37
N ALA A 416 -16.54 -5.48 -17.67
CA ALA A 416 -15.30 -5.05 -18.30
C ALA A 416 -15.62 -4.02 -19.40
N PRO A 417 -16.05 -2.79 -19.03
CA PRO A 417 -16.41 -1.76 -20.00
C PRO A 417 -15.32 -1.54 -21.06
N PRO A 418 -15.67 -1.14 -22.29
CA PRO A 418 -14.68 -0.88 -23.33
C PRO A 418 -13.64 0.15 -22.89
N GLU A 419 -12.41 0.03 -23.42
CA GLU A 419 -11.32 0.99 -23.23
C GLU A 419 -10.79 1.17 -21.80
N VAL A 420 -11.36 0.47 -20.80
CA VAL A 420 -10.86 0.49 -19.42
C VAL A 420 -10.11 -0.78 -19.06
N THR A 421 -9.03 -0.59 -18.32
CA THR A 421 -8.12 -1.63 -17.83
C THR A 421 -7.93 -1.49 -16.31
N PRO A 422 -7.36 -2.48 -15.61
CA PRO A 422 -7.29 -2.46 -14.14
C PRO A 422 -6.57 -1.24 -13.54
N ASP A 423 -5.62 -0.66 -14.27
CA ASP A 423 -4.88 0.54 -13.88
C ASP A 423 -5.77 1.79 -13.73
N TYR A 424 -6.85 1.90 -14.51
CA TYR A 424 -7.83 3.00 -14.38
C TYR A 424 -8.58 2.96 -13.05
N PHE A 425 -8.65 1.78 -12.41
CA PHE A 425 -9.37 1.57 -11.16
C PHE A 425 -8.44 1.30 -9.97
N ASP A 426 -7.11 1.32 -10.16
CA ASP A 426 -6.16 1.19 -9.06
C ASP A 426 -6.04 2.52 -8.31
N SER A 427 -7.05 2.88 -7.54
CA SER A 427 -7.14 4.16 -6.82
C SER A 427 -6.12 4.35 -5.69
N LEU A 428 -5.36 3.30 -5.35
CA LEU A 428 -4.38 3.32 -4.27
C LEU A 428 -2.93 3.21 -4.76
N GLN A 429 -2.68 2.70 -5.96
CA GLN A 429 -1.33 2.55 -6.50
C GLN A 429 -1.26 2.79 -8.01
N GLY A 430 -2.35 3.17 -8.67
CA GLY A 430 -2.40 3.42 -10.10
C GLY A 430 -1.55 4.61 -10.55
N PRO A 431 -1.39 4.78 -11.87
CA PRO A 431 -0.67 5.92 -12.43
C PRO A 431 -1.37 7.25 -12.12
N ILE A 432 -0.63 8.36 -12.11
CA ILE A 432 -1.22 9.70 -12.04
C ILE A 432 -2.13 9.90 -13.27
N PRO A 433 -3.35 10.45 -13.10
CA PRO A 433 -3.92 11.05 -11.89
C PRO A 433 -4.82 10.12 -11.04
N VAL A 434 -4.83 8.80 -11.30
CA VAL A 434 -5.71 7.81 -10.62
C VAL A 434 -5.35 7.67 -9.13
N SER A 435 -4.05 7.60 -8.81
CA SER A 435 -3.53 7.59 -7.45
C SER A 435 -2.30 8.49 -7.32
N TYR A 436 -2.12 9.09 -6.14
CA TYR A 436 -0.94 9.89 -5.77
C TYR A 436 -0.07 9.17 -4.74
N SER A 437 -0.11 7.84 -4.74
CA SER A 437 0.73 6.98 -3.91
C SER A 437 2.22 7.20 -4.20
N LEU A 438 3.04 7.16 -3.14
CA LEU A 438 4.50 7.16 -3.27
C LEU A 438 5.02 5.83 -3.85
N TYR A 439 4.18 4.80 -3.86
CA TYR A 439 4.43 3.50 -4.47
C TYR A 439 3.40 3.29 -5.58
N THR A 440 3.80 3.56 -6.82
CA THR A 440 2.98 3.31 -8.00
C THR A 440 3.17 1.89 -8.51
N ARG A 441 2.09 1.29 -9.02
CA ARG A 441 2.04 -0.01 -9.66
C ARG A 441 2.17 0.22 -11.16
N ASP A 442 3.09 -0.50 -11.78
CA ASP A 442 3.24 -0.50 -13.22
C ASP A 442 1.98 -1.06 -13.91
N PRO A 443 1.37 -0.38 -14.90
CA PRO A 443 0.22 -0.89 -15.64
C PRO A 443 0.48 -2.25 -16.31
N GLY A 444 1.75 -2.57 -16.64
CA GLY A 444 2.14 -3.88 -17.19
C GLY A 444 2.16 -5.02 -16.17
N SER A 445 2.06 -4.73 -14.86
CA SER A 445 2.13 -5.73 -13.80
C SER A 445 0.83 -6.49 -13.53
N PHE A 446 -0.29 -6.01 -14.07
CA PHE A 446 -1.58 -6.67 -13.91
C PHE A 446 -1.62 -8.01 -14.65
N SER A 447 -2.30 -8.98 -14.04
CA SER A 447 -2.54 -10.25 -14.72
C SER A 447 -3.59 -10.01 -15.81
N THR A 448 -3.30 -10.43 -17.04
CA THR A 448 -4.21 -10.23 -18.18
C THR A 448 -4.66 -11.54 -18.82
N ASN A 449 -4.23 -12.68 -18.28
CA ASN A 449 -4.45 -13.99 -18.90
C ASN A 449 -4.85 -15.05 -17.87
N TYR A 450 -6.09 -14.97 -17.40
CA TYR A 450 -6.77 -15.98 -16.58
C TYR A 450 -8.25 -16.11 -16.98
N PRO A 451 -8.86 -17.29 -16.93
CA PRO A 451 -10.27 -17.43 -17.25
C PRO A 451 -11.15 -16.72 -16.20
N SER A 452 -12.27 -16.16 -16.61
CA SER A 452 -13.29 -15.72 -15.64
C SER A 452 -13.89 -16.93 -14.92
N GLU A 453 -14.18 -16.79 -13.64
CA GLU A 453 -14.70 -17.86 -12.79
C GLU A 453 -15.89 -17.38 -11.94
N VAL A 454 -16.80 -18.30 -11.68
CA VAL A 454 -17.90 -18.18 -10.72
C VAL A 454 -17.60 -19.10 -9.56
N TYR A 455 -17.63 -18.56 -8.35
CA TYR A 455 -17.37 -19.35 -7.15
C TYR A 455 -18.47 -20.38 -6.91
N ASN A 456 -18.08 -21.65 -6.74
CA ASN A 456 -18.99 -22.71 -6.35
C ASN A 456 -18.30 -23.67 -5.36
N GLU A 457 -18.95 -23.98 -4.25
CA GLU A 457 -18.36 -24.78 -3.15
C GLU A 457 -17.95 -26.20 -3.58
N TYR A 458 -18.56 -26.73 -4.65
CA TYR A 458 -18.26 -28.03 -5.26
C TYR A 458 -17.21 -27.96 -6.37
N GLY A 459 -16.81 -26.76 -6.79
CA GLY A 459 -15.82 -26.51 -7.83
C GLY A 459 -16.26 -25.36 -8.73
N ASN A 460 -15.39 -24.38 -8.93
CA ASN A 460 -15.70 -23.17 -9.69
C ASN A 460 -16.10 -23.47 -11.14
N VAL A 461 -16.97 -22.61 -11.66
CA VAL A 461 -17.50 -22.70 -13.02
C VAL A 461 -16.89 -21.58 -13.86
N TYR A 462 -16.45 -21.89 -15.08
CA TYR A 462 -15.86 -20.88 -15.96
C TYR A 462 -16.92 -19.98 -16.62
N GLY A 463 -16.56 -18.71 -16.84
CA GLY A 463 -17.37 -17.73 -17.53
C GLY A 463 -18.36 -17.01 -16.59
N ILE A 464 -18.31 -15.68 -16.61
CA ILE A 464 -19.15 -14.82 -15.76
C ILE A 464 -20.65 -15.02 -16.03
N ASP A 465 -21.03 -15.32 -17.27
CA ASP A 465 -22.39 -15.61 -17.70
C ASP A 465 -23.04 -16.77 -16.92
N ASN A 466 -22.24 -17.61 -16.25
CA ASN A 466 -22.72 -18.71 -15.42
C ASN A 466 -22.94 -18.31 -13.95
N TYR A 467 -23.01 -17.02 -13.62
CA TYR A 467 -23.19 -16.53 -12.24
C TYR A 467 -24.40 -17.15 -11.53
N VAL A 468 -25.45 -17.54 -12.26
CA VAL A 468 -26.62 -18.25 -11.70
C VAL A 468 -26.30 -19.62 -11.07
N THR A 469 -25.15 -20.21 -11.42
CA THR A 469 -24.70 -21.52 -10.89
C THR A 469 -23.75 -21.40 -9.69
N GLY A 470 -23.39 -20.18 -9.29
CA GLY A 470 -22.49 -19.98 -8.18
C GLY A 470 -23.15 -20.24 -6.83
N THR A 471 -22.35 -20.52 -5.82
CA THR A 471 -22.87 -20.83 -4.48
C THR A 471 -23.40 -19.55 -3.83
N PRO A 472 -24.70 -19.49 -3.48
CA PRO A 472 -25.30 -18.36 -2.79
C PRO A 472 -24.77 -18.26 -1.35
N LEU A 473 -24.00 -17.21 -1.07
CA LEU A 473 -23.47 -16.91 0.26
C LEU A 473 -24.31 -15.83 0.94
N ALA A 474 -24.74 -16.04 2.18
CA ALA A 474 -25.53 -15.07 2.93
C ALA A 474 -25.02 -14.93 4.37
N TRP A 475 -25.32 -13.80 5.00
CA TRP A 475 -25.06 -13.62 6.42
C TRP A 475 -26.06 -14.44 7.26
N SER A 476 -25.56 -15.26 8.17
CA SER A 476 -26.39 -15.95 9.16
C SER A 476 -26.36 -15.18 10.48
N PHE A 477 -27.50 -14.62 10.89
CA PHE A 477 -27.62 -14.01 12.23
C PHE A 477 -27.47 -15.02 13.37
N THR A 478 -27.85 -16.29 13.14
CA THR A 478 -27.71 -17.36 14.14
C THR A 478 -26.25 -17.75 14.37
N LYS A 479 -25.46 -17.85 13.30
CA LYS A 479 -24.02 -18.21 13.40
C LYS A 479 -23.10 -17.00 13.47
N ASN A 480 -23.64 -15.79 13.29
CA ASN A 480 -22.92 -14.53 13.23
C ASN A 480 -21.75 -14.55 12.23
N THR A 481 -21.96 -15.17 11.07
CA THR A 481 -20.94 -15.33 10.03
C THR A 481 -21.59 -15.66 8.67
N VAL A 482 -20.79 -15.63 7.60
CA VAL A 482 -21.21 -15.97 6.24
C VAL A 482 -21.35 -17.49 6.07
N VAL A 483 -22.49 -17.91 5.52
CA VAL A 483 -22.82 -19.31 5.24
C VAL A 483 -23.23 -19.52 3.78
N SER A 484 -23.04 -20.73 3.27
CA SER A 484 -23.70 -21.18 2.04
C SER A 484 -25.19 -21.43 2.31
N ARG A 485 -26.09 -20.89 1.49
CA ARG A 485 -27.53 -21.21 1.54
C ARG A 485 -27.82 -22.64 1.09
N GLU A 486 -26.90 -23.27 0.36
CA GLU A 486 -27.06 -24.65 -0.12
C GLU A 486 -26.69 -25.68 0.95
N SER A 487 -25.52 -25.51 1.58
CA SER A 487 -24.96 -26.50 2.50
C SER A 487 -24.95 -26.07 3.96
N ASP A 488 -25.29 -24.82 4.27
CA ASP A 488 -25.23 -24.21 5.60
C ASP A 488 -23.82 -24.23 6.24
N LYS A 489 -22.78 -24.51 5.43
CA LYS A 489 -21.38 -24.44 5.88
C LYS A 489 -20.92 -23.00 5.95
N ILE A 490 -20.06 -22.72 6.93
CA ILE A 490 -19.40 -21.41 7.04
C ILE A 490 -18.27 -21.29 6.01
N LEU A 491 -17.89 -20.07 5.67
CA LEU A 491 -16.88 -19.82 4.64
C LEU A 491 -15.54 -20.54 4.90
N SER A 492 -15.08 -20.61 6.15
CA SER A 492 -13.84 -21.31 6.51
C SER A 492 -13.91 -22.84 6.41
N GLU A 493 -15.12 -23.41 6.38
CA GLU A 493 -15.32 -24.85 6.14
C GLU A 493 -15.32 -25.17 4.63
N MET A 494 -15.85 -24.26 3.80
CA MET A 494 -15.84 -24.38 2.34
C MET A 494 -14.45 -24.10 1.75
N LEU A 495 -13.82 -23.04 2.26
CA LEU A 495 -12.51 -22.51 1.89
C LEU A 495 -11.57 -22.56 3.10
N PRO A 496 -10.97 -23.72 3.43
CA PRO A 496 -9.96 -23.80 4.48
C PRO A 496 -8.74 -22.93 4.10
N THR A 497 -7.97 -22.46 5.09
CA THR A 497 -6.94 -21.39 5.00
C THR A 497 -5.98 -21.40 3.79
N THR A 498 -5.76 -22.53 3.13
CA THR A 498 -4.89 -22.68 1.95
C THR A 498 -5.64 -22.77 0.62
N ARG A 499 -6.97 -22.75 0.63
CA ARG A 499 -7.83 -22.78 -0.55
C ARG A 499 -8.21 -21.35 -0.96
N PRO A 500 -7.73 -20.85 -2.11
CA PRO A 500 -8.25 -19.60 -2.65
C PRO A 500 -9.72 -19.79 -3.04
N MET A 501 -10.47 -18.69 -3.10
CA MET A 501 -11.85 -18.70 -3.59
C MET A 501 -11.89 -18.95 -5.10
N PHE A 502 -10.87 -18.46 -5.84
CA PHE A 502 -10.72 -18.64 -7.28
C PHE A 502 -9.40 -19.30 -7.64
N GLY A 503 -9.41 -20.19 -8.64
CA GLY A 503 -8.28 -20.99 -9.05
C GLY A 503 -7.84 -22.07 -8.06
N ASP A 504 -6.59 -22.51 -8.21
CA ASP A 504 -6.06 -23.67 -7.48
C ASP A 504 -5.19 -23.27 -6.28
N GLN A 505 -5.19 -24.14 -5.27
CA GLN A 505 -4.28 -24.04 -4.14
C GLN A 505 -2.83 -23.92 -4.61
N ASP A 506 -2.04 -23.18 -3.83
CA ASP A 506 -0.60 -23.19 -4.00
C ASP A 506 -0.06 -24.55 -3.52
N VAL A 507 -0.01 -25.53 -4.42
CA VAL A 507 0.49 -26.89 -4.12
C VAL A 507 2.01 -26.89 -4.12
N VAL A 508 2.61 -26.07 -3.26
CA VAL A 508 4.03 -26.19 -2.94
C VAL A 508 4.16 -27.10 -1.72
N CYS A 509 5.09 -28.07 -1.80
CA CYS A 509 5.37 -29.04 -0.73
C CYS A 509 5.36 -28.38 0.66
N PRO A 510 4.83 -29.02 1.73
CA PRO A 510 4.85 -28.49 3.09
C PRO A 510 6.24 -28.10 3.62
N MET A 511 7.30 -28.68 3.06
CA MET A 511 8.69 -28.27 3.36
C MET A 511 9.05 -26.91 2.74
N ASN A 512 8.24 -26.36 1.84
CA ASN A 512 8.32 -25.04 1.21
C ASN A 512 7.27 -24.06 1.78
N ILE A 513 6.61 -24.39 2.89
CA ILE A 513 5.69 -23.46 3.58
C ILE A 513 6.44 -22.20 3.98
N ILE A 514 6.10 -21.09 3.33
CA ILE A 514 6.21 -19.75 3.89
C ILE A 514 4.88 -19.52 4.61
N GLU A 515 4.88 -19.51 5.94
CA GLU A 515 3.67 -19.18 6.70
C GLU A 515 3.60 -17.66 6.92
N ASN A 516 2.47 -17.13 6.47
CA ASN A 516 1.89 -15.81 6.73
C ASN A 516 2.04 -15.40 8.22
N ILE A 517 2.61 -14.23 8.50
CA ILE A 517 2.38 -13.46 9.74
C ILE A 517 2.34 -11.99 9.33
N GLY A 518 1.24 -11.32 9.68
CA GLY A 518 1.09 -9.87 9.52
C GLY A 518 2.14 -9.07 10.30
N GLU A 519 2.11 -7.76 10.04
CA GLU A 519 3.04 -6.70 10.46
C GLU A 519 4.34 -6.56 9.67
N GLY A 520 4.35 -5.50 8.85
CA GLY A 520 5.32 -4.40 8.92
C GLY A 520 6.79 -4.73 8.67
N THR A 521 7.32 -4.16 7.58
CA THR A 521 8.76 -3.94 7.29
C THR A 521 9.55 -5.23 6.94
N THR A 522 10.47 -5.24 5.98
CA THR A 522 11.35 -4.22 5.39
C THR A 522 11.53 -4.50 3.90
N ASP A 523 11.37 -3.47 3.07
CA ASP A 523 11.77 -3.47 1.67
C ASP A 523 13.27 -3.72 1.50
N THR A 524 13.63 -4.54 0.51
CA THR A 524 14.75 -4.24 -0.38
C THR A 524 14.30 -4.65 -1.76
N GLU A 525 13.79 -3.68 -2.53
CA GLU A 525 13.94 -3.52 -3.98
C GLU A 525 12.86 -2.55 -4.49
N THR A 526 13.19 -1.25 -4.43
CA THR A 526 12.80 -0.28 -5.47
C THR A 526 14.12 0.20 -6.08
N VAL A 527 14.28 -0.02 -7.38
CA VAL A 527 14.13 1.02 -8.40
C VAL A 527 15.49 1.64 -8.69
N LEU A 528 16.03 1.31 -9.86
CA LEU A 528 16.31 2.27 -10.90
C LEU A 528 16.79 1.51 -12.14
N ASP A 529 15.83 1.24 -13.05
CA ASP A 529 16.11 1.39 -14.46
C ASP A 529 14.85 1.94 -15.12
N GLY A 530 14.99 3.11 -15.72
CA GLY A 530 13.86 3.91 -16.18
C GLY A 530 14.22 5.37 -16.39
N ALA A 531 15.45 5.67 -16.81
CA ALA A 531 15.76 6.92 -17.46
C ALA A 531 16.51 6.61 -18.76
N GLU A 532 15.89 7.05 -19.86
CA GLU A 532 16.49 7.27 -21.17
C GLU A 532 16.60 6.08 -22.13
N GLY A 533 15.44 5.73 -22.69
CA GLY A 533 15.39 5.44 -24.11
C GLY A 533 15.50 6.74 -24.92
N ILE A 534 16.70 7.29 -25.09
CA ILE A 534 16.99 8.28 -26.15
C ILE A 534 18.42 8.04 -26.67
N LEU A 535 18.51 7.80 -27.98
CA LEU A 535 19.70 7.61 -28.83
C LEU A 535 20.25 6.19 -29.06
N GLU A 536 20.04 5.77 -30.31
CA GLU A 536 20.97 5.05 -31.18
C GLU A 536 21.11 3.52 -31.03
N GLY A 537 20.32 2.83 -31.87
CA GLY A 537 20.91 1.74 -32.63
C GLY A 537 21.99 2.28 -33.57
N ILE A 538 23.15 1.61 -33.61
CA ILE A 538 24.07 1.45 -34.75
C ILE A 538 25.25 0.55 -34.30
N THR A 539 25.38 -0.64 -34.93
CA THR A 539 26.57 -1.55 -35.01
C THR A 539 27.08 -2.20 -33.70
N GLY A 540 27.56 -3.44 -33.62
CA GLY A 540 27.93 -4.49 -34.58
C GLY A 540 28.96 -5.42 -33.88
N GLU A 541 28.82 -6.74 -34.10
CA GLU A 541 29.82 -7.83 -34.01
C GLU A 541 30.76 -8.02 -32.78
N GLY A 542 30.94 -9.29 -32.37
CA GLY A 542 32.28 -9.76 -31.97
C GLY A 542 32.39 -10.65 -30.72
N ASP A 543 32.07 -11.93 -30.90
CA ASP A 543 32.74 -13.17 -30.46
C ASP A 543 33.90 -13.21 -29.42
N LEU A 544 34.05 -14.42 -28.84
CA LEU A 544 35.14 -15.00 -28.03
C LEU A 544 35.10 -14.70 -26.51
N GLY A 545 34.99 -15.67 -25.59
CA GLY A 545 35.22 -17.11 -25.65
C GLY A 545 36.44 -17.48 -24.80
N GLY A 546 36.24 -18.30 -23.75
CA GLY A 546 37.21 -19.33 -23.41
C GLY A 546 37.78 -19.39 -21.98
N LEU A 547 37.65 -20.60 -21.44
CA LEU A 547 38.51 -21.29 -20.47
C LEU A 547 38.41 -20.87 -18.99
N THR A 548 37.63 -21.57 -18.15
CA THR A 548 37.88 -22.91 -17.57
C THR A 548 39.29 -23.14 -17.00
N GLY A 549 39.28 -23.57 -15.73
CA GLY A 549 40.43 -24.04 -14.98
C GLY A 549 40.79 -23.02 -13.90
N LEU A 550 40.89 -23.37 -12.63
CA LEU A 550 41.37 -24.65 -12.13
C LEU A 550 41.18 -24.62 -10.62
N LEU A 551 40.53 -25.65 -10.08
CA LEU A 551 40.68 -26.23 -8.73
C LEU A 551 41.12 -25.28 -7.60
N GLY A 552 40.26 -25.07 -6.61
CA GLY A 552 40.42 -25.80 -5.33
C GLY A 552 41.19 -24.92 -4.33
N THR A 553 41.07 -25.02 -3.02
CA THR A 553 40.47 -26.02 -2.14
C THR A 553 40.70 -25.50 -0.71
N LEU A 554 39.76 -25.79 0.19
CA LEU A 554 39.96 -26.13 1.60
C LEU A 554 40.32 -25.03 2.64
N GLY A 555 39.50 -25.03 3.71
CA GLY A 555 39.98 -24.88 5.10
C GLY A 555 39.35 -23.71 5.85
N LYS A 556 38.21 -23.91 6.54
CA LYS A 556 38.07 -24.30 7.96
C LYS A 556 38.45 -23.22 9.00
N ASP A 557 37.40 -22.82 9.72
CA ASP A 557 37.26 -22.75 11.18
C ASP A 557 37.63 -21.49 12.00
N ASP A 558 36.68 -21.24 12.93
CA ASP A 558 36.71 -20.53 14.22
C ASP A 558 36.75 -18.99 14.22
N GLY A 559 35.93 -18.24 14.97
CA GLY A 559 34.85 -18.55 15.91
C GLY A 559 34.43 -17.26 16.66
N ASN A 560 33.21 -17.29 17.23
CA ASN A 560 32.69 -16.43 18.32
C ASN A 560 32.26 -14.98 17.98
N SER A 561 30.97 -14.63 17.84
CA SER A 561 29.88 -14.51 18.86
C SER A 561 30.12 -13.38 19.87
N GLY A 562 29.19 -12.48 20.22
CA GLY A 562 27.78 -12.21 19.91
C GLY A 562 27.45 -10.84 20.53
N GLY A 563 26.47 -10.10 20.05
CA GLY A 563 25.08 -10.23 20.49
C GLY A 563 24.24 -9.19 19.77
N TRP A 564 22.92 -9.25 19.97
CA TRP A 564 21.92 -9.07 18.92
C TRP A 564 20.57 -8.72 19.51
N GLY A 565 19.79 -7.84 18.89
CA GLY A 565 18.47 -7.43 19.33
C GLY A 565 17.79 -6.60 18.25
N GLY A 566 16.60 -6.93 17.76
CA GLY A 566 15.80 -8.12 17.98
C GLY A 566 14.40 -7.88 17.43
N GLY A 567 14.23 -8.17 16.15
CA GLY A 567 12.92 -8.33 15.46
C GLY A 567 12.90 -9.49 14.45
N SER A 568 14.03 -10.14 14.20
CA SER A 568 14.19 -11.16 13.14
C SER A 568 14.26 -12.61 13.64
N GLY A 569 14.06 -12.84 14.94
CA GLY A 569 14.31 -14.14 15.60
C GLY A 569 13.41 -15.28 15.12
N ALA A 570 12.12 -15.07 14.93
CA ALA A 570 11.22 -16.14 14.48
C ALA A 570 11.47 -16.50 13.00
N ARG A 571 11.63 -15.49 12.12
CA ARG A 571 11.93 -15.67 10.69
C ARG A 571 13.24 -16.44 10.46
N ALA A 572 14.30 -16.10 11.20
CA ALA A 572 15.60 -16.77 11.08
C ALA A 572 15.61 -18.20 11.68
N VAL A 573 14.91 -18.43 12.79
CA VAL A 573 14.83 -19.76 13.43
C VAL A 573 14.04 -20.72 12.55
N PHE A 574 12.91 -20.32 11.96
CA PHE A 574 12.12 -21.20 11.10
C PHE A 574 12.77 -21.46 9.73
N ALA A 575 13.38 -20.46 9.09
CA ALA A 575 14.16 -20.67 7.87
C ALA A 575 15.36 -21.60 8.11
N ARG A 576 16.04 -21.44 9.26
CA ARG A 576 17.17 -22.30 9.68
C ARG A 576 16.72 -23.70 10.09
N VAL A 577 15.54 -23.85 10.70
CA VAL A 577 14.92 -25.16 11.01
C VAL A 577 14.52 -25.86 9.72
N ASN A 578 13.93 -25.16 8.75
CA ASN A 578 13.52 -25.74 7.47
C ASN A 578 14.75 -26.17 6.63
N TYR A 579 15.79 -25.33 6.58
CA TYR A 579 17.09 -25.71 5.99
C TYR A 579 17.73 -26.91 6.69
N ARG A 580 17.69 -26.97 8.03
CA ARG A 580 18.26 -28.08 8.82
C ARG A 580 17.44 -29.37 8.72
N LEU A 581 16.12 -29.28 8.59
CA LEU A 581 15.26 -30.45 8.37
C LEU A 581 15.46 -31.01 6.96
N ARG A 582 15.67 -30.15 5.95
CA ARG A 582 16.08 -30.56 4.60
C ARG A 582 17.47 -31.19 4.61
N ALA A 583 18.45 -30.56 5.26
CA ALA A 583 19.79 -31.13 5.39
C ALA A 583 19.75 -32.47 6.16
N PHE A 584 18.97 -32.60 7.23
CA PHE A 584 18.80 -33.87 7.95
C PHE A 584 18.16 -34.96 7.07
N ARG A 585 17.13 -34.60 6.29
CA ARG A 585 16.55 -35.51 5.29
C ARG A 585 17.59 -35.95 4.28
N ASP A 586 18.29 -34.99 3.67
CA ASP A 586 19.17 -35.22 2.52
C ASP A 586 20.49 -35.87 2.92
N ASP A 587 21.07 -35.46 4.05
CA ASP A 587 22.38 -35.92 4.50
C ASP A 587 22.36 -37.10 5.46
N VAL A 588 21.23 -37.40 6.11
CA VAL A 588 21.14 -38.47 7.12
C VAL A 588 20.09 -39.51 6.74
N LEU A 589 18.84 -39.09 6.51
CA LEU A 589 17.75 -40.04 6.27
C LEU A 589 17.89 -40.73 4.91
N LEU A 590 18.17 -39.97 3.84
CA LEU A 590 18.29 -40.51 2.48
C LEU A 590 19.61 -41.28 2.23
N LYS A 591 20.58 -41.21 3.15
CA LYS A 591 21.83 -42.01 3.07
C LYS A 591 21.69 -43.44 3.62
N SER A 592 20.53 -43.79 4.19
CA SER A 592 20.27 -45.14 4.70
C SER A 592 18.97 -45.70 4.12
N ALA A 593 18.92 -47.00 3.86
CA ALA A 593 17.70 -47.66 3.35
C ALA A 593 16.52 -47.52 4.33
N ALA A 594 16.79 -47.58 5.64
CA ALA A 594 15.79 -47.39 6.68
C ALA A 594 15.29 -45.94 6.77
N GLY A 595 16.18 -44.96 6.66
CA GLY A 595 15.81 -43.55 6.63
C GLY A 595 15.07 -43.16 5.34
N THR A 596 15.44 -43.75 4.20
CA THR A 596 14.72 -43.57 2.93
C THR A 596 13.32 -44.15 3.00
N ALA A 597 13.15 -45.34 3.59
CA ALA A 597 11.83 -45.93 3.82
C ALA A 597 10.97 -45.10 4.80
N LEU A 598 11.59 -44.48 5.81
CA LEU A 598 10.90 -43.61 6.76
C LEU A 598 10.49 -42.27 6.12
N VAL A 599 11.32 -41.73 5.23
CA VAL A 599 11.02 -40.54 4.42
C VAL A 599 9.93 -40.83 3.39
N ASP A 600 9.97 -41.98 2.71
CA ASP A 600 8.91 -42.40 1.77
C ASP A 600 7.58 -42.66 2.51
N LEU A 601 7.63 -43.31 3.68
CA LEU A 601 6.46 -43.47 4.55
C LEU A 601 5.90 -42.11 5.00
N TYR A 602 6.77 -41.18 5.39
CA TYR A 602 6.38 -39.81 5.74
C TYR A 602 5.73 -39.11 4.54
N TYR A 603 6.31 -39.15 3.35
CA TYR A 603 5.74 -38.49 2.16
C TYR A 603 4.43 -39.09 1.69
N ARG A 604 4.20 -40.39 1.90
CA ARG A 604 2.91 -41.04 1.61
C ARG A 604 1.82 -40.71 2.63
N ILE A 605 2.20 -40.52 3.89
CA ILE A 605 1.27 -40.27 4.99
C ILE A 605 1.02 -38.77 5.19
N ALA A 606 2.00 -37.91 4.91
CA ALA A 606 1.97 -36.48 5.18
C ALA A 606 0.80 -35.73 4.51
N PRO A 607 0.38 -36.01 3.26
CA PRO A 607 -0.77 -35.34 2.66
C PRO A 607 -2.08 -35.66 3.40
N TYR A 608 -2.26 -36.91 3.83
CA TYR A 608 -3.43 -37.35 4.60
C TYR A 608 -3.41 -36.76 6.01
N LEU A 609 -2.25 -36.80 6.67
CA LEU A 609 -2.07 -36.26 8.03
C LEU A 609 -2.20 -34.73 8.04
N ALA A 610 -1.67 -34.03 7.04
CA ALA A 610 -1.86 -32.60 6.84
C ALA A 610 -3.32 -32.26 6.55
N GLY A 611 -4.00 -33.04 5.69
CA GLY A 611 -5.44 -32.87 5.45
C GLY A 611 -6.30 -33.03 6.71
N GLN A 612 -5.96 -33.97 7.60
CA GLN A 612 -6.65 -34.16 8.89
C GLN A 612 -6.29 -33.06 9.91
N LEU A 613 -5.04 -32.61 9.96
CA LEU A 613 -4.58 -31.54 10.84
C LEU A 613 -5.14 -30.17 10.46
N LEU A 614 -5.25 -29.88 9.15
CA LEU A 614 -5.81 -28.64 8.61
C LEU A 614 -7.33 -28.53 8.81
N ARG A 615 -8.04 -29.66 8.93
CA ARG A 615 -9.46 -29.70 9.29
C ARG A 615 -9.73 -29.45 10.78
N HIS A 616 -8.71 -29.57 11.64
CA HIS A 616 -8.84 -29.44 13.10
C HIS A 616 -7.81 -28.46 13.67
N GLY A 617 -8.13 -27.17 13.65
CA GLY A 617 -7.24 -26.09 14.08
C GLY A 617 -6.68 -26.25 15.50
N THR A 618 -7.39 -26.90 16.43
CA THR A 618 -6.93 -27.18 17.79
C THR A 618 -5.77 -28.18 17.83
N VAL A 619 -5.83 -29.21 16.98
CA VAL A 619 -4.78 -30.23 16.88
C VAL A 619 -3.54 -29.64 16.21
N LEU A 620 -3.73 -28.81 15.18
CA LEU A 620 -2.64 -28.08 14.54
C LEU A 620 -1.89 -27.18 15.53
N ARG A 621 -2.59 -26.43 16.38
CA ARG A 621 -1.98 -25.60 17.44
C ARG A 621 -1.20 -26.45 18.46
N LEU A 622 -1.74 -27.60 18.85
CA LEU A 622 -1.09 -28.50 19.80
C LEU A 622 0.19 -29.12 19.21
N VAL A 623 0.14 -29.57 17.96
CA VAL A 623 1.31 -30.10 17.24
C VAL A 623 2.37 -29.01 17.05
N ARG A 624 1.97 -27.78 16.68
CA ARG A 624 2.89 -26.63 16.60
C ARG A 624 3.55 -26.33 17.95
N GLY A 625 2.78 -26.35 19.04
CA GLY A 625 3.29 -26.15 20.40
C GLY A 625 4.33 -27.21 20.80
N ILE A 626 4.11 -28.48 20.43
CA ILE A 626 5.04 -29.57 20.71
C ILE A 626 6.34 -29.42 19.90
N ILE A 627 6.24 -29.06 18.61
CA ILE A 627 7.41 -28.86 17.75
C ILE A 627 8.24 -27.68 18.25
N LEU A 628 7.59 -26.55 18.59
CA LEU A 628 8.26 -25.35 19.11
C LEU A 628 8.89 -25.57 20.48
N ALA A 629 8.20 -26.30 21.37
CA ALA A 629 8.78 -26.71 22.64
C ALA A 629 9.97 -27.64 22.43
N GLY A 630 9.87 -28.59 21.50
CA GLY A 630 10.95 -29.51 21.16
C GLY A 630 12.18 -28.80 20.60
N THR A 631 12.02 -27.84 19.70
CA THR A 631 13.13 -27.05 19.14
C THR A 631 13.72 -26.11 20.17
N SER A 632 12.90 -25.48 21.02
CA SER A 632 13.39 -24.61 22.10
C SER A 632 14.17 -25.40 23.17
N ILE A 633 13.73 -26.63 23.49
CA ILE A 633 14.45 -27.56 24.37
C ILE A 633 15.74 -28.05 23.70
N TRP A 634 15.76 -28.25 22.38
CA TRP A 634 16.96 -28.67 21.66
C TRP A 634 18.02 -27.55 21.60
N GLU A 635 17.59 -26.31 21.38
CA GLU A 635 18.48 -25.14 21.29
C GLU A 635 19.00 -24.69 22.66
N SER A 636 18.20 -24.84 23.71
CA SER A 636 18.62 -24.50 25.07
C SER A 636 19.27 -25.67 25.80
N GLY A 637 19.00 -26.91 25.37
CA GLY A 637 18.99 -28.11 26.20
C GLY A 637 20.31 -28.53 26.81
N ILE A 638 21.43 -28.41 26.10
CA ILE A 638 22.73 -28.89 26.64
C ILE A 638 23.25 -27.94 27.73
N MET A 639 23.05 -26.62 27.57
CA MET A 639 23.49 -25.62 28.55
C MET A 639 22.49 -25.45 29.70
N THR A 640 21.18 -25.49 29.44
CA THR A 640 20.18 -25.46 30.54
C THR A 640 20.14 -26.75 31.33
N PHE A 641 20.30 -27.95 30.73
CA PHE A 641 20.49 -29.16 31.54
C PHE A 641 21.79 -29.12 32.33
N GLY A 642 22.88 -28.62 31.74
CA GLY A 642 24.17 -28.44 32.43
C GLY A 642 24.06 -27.50 33.63
N LEU A 643 23.39 -26.36 33.46
CA LEU A 643 23.20 -25.37 34.52
C LEU A 643 22.17 -25.80 35.57
N LEU A 644 21.08 -26.48 35.18
CA LEU A 644 20.08 -27.01 36.11
C LEU A 644 20.63 -28.20 36.92
N THR A 645 21.51 -29.01 36.35
CA THR A 645 22.22 -30.07 37.09
C THR A 645 23.25 -29.49 38.05
N VAL A 646 23.99 -28.44 37.67
CA VAL A 646 24.90 -27.71 38.57
C VAL A 646 24.15 -26.97 39.69
N ALA A 647 23.04 -26.30 39.37
CA ALA A 647 22.18 -25.64 40.35
C ALA A 647 21.51 -26.67 41.30
N GLY A 648 21.04 -27.79 40.75
CA GLY A 648 20.50 -28.91 41.52
C GLY A 648 21.53 -29.54 42.46
N LEU A 649 22.78 -29.70 42.00
CA LEU A 649 23.91 -30.20 42.81
C LEU A 649 24.30 -29.20 43.91
N LEU A 650 24.29 -27.89 43.63
CA LEU A 650 24.54 -26.84 44.61
C LEU A 650 23.45 -26.78 45.69
N ILE A 651 22.18 -26.90 45.28
CA ILE A 651 21.03 -26.95 46.20
C ILE A 651 21.02 -28.24 47.04
N TRP A 652 21.44 -29.36 46.45
CA TRP A 652 21.53 -30.66 47.13
C TRP A 652 22.69 -30.71 48.14
N ARG A 653 23.83 -30.09 47.82
CA ARG A 653 24.99 -30.02 48.71
C ARG A 653 24.82 -29.00 49.85
N LEU A 654 23.83 -28.11 49.75
CA LEU A 654 23.55 -27.05 50.71
C LEU A 654 22.14 -27.18 51.31
N ARG A 655 21.96 -28.08 52.28
CA ARG A 655 20.87 -28.01 53.27
C ARG A 655 21.43 -28.15 54.69
N PRO A 656 20.84 -27.51 55.72
CA PRO A 656 20.05 -26.27 55.75
C PRO A 656 20.60 -25.30 56.82
N ARG A 657 21.01 -24.06 56.50
CA ARG A 657 21.21 -23.08 57.59
C ARG A 657 21.10 -21.58 57.30
N THR A 658 20.95 -21.12 56.06
CA THR A 658 20.88 -19.67 55.81
C THR A 658 19.78 -19.33 54.80
N ARG A 659 18.70 -18.72 55.30
CA ARG A 659 17.57 -18.18 54.50
C ARG A 659 18.03 -17.14 53.47
N GLY A 660 19.18 -16.50 53.68
CA GLY A 660 19.79 -15.56 52.72
C GLY A 660 20.23 -16.19 51.40
N LEU A 661 20.63 -17.46 51.40
CA LEU A 661 21.07 -18.14 50.17
C LEU A 661 19.89 -18.56 49.28
N GLN A 662 18.71 -18.79 49.86
CA GLN A 662 17.48 -19.07 49.11
C GLN A 662 16.98 -17.82 48.37
N ALA A 663 17.14 -16.64 48.97
CA ALA A 663 16.89 -15.36 48.32
C ALA A 663 17.91 -15.07 47.21
N ALA A 664 19.19 -15.44 47.40
CA ALA A 664 20.21 -15.32 46.36
C ALA A 664 19.98 -16.28 45.19
N ALA A 665 19.57 -17.53 45.45
CA ALA A 665 19.22 -18.48 44.40
C ALA A 665 17.95 -18.07 43.63
N ALA A 666 16.93 -17.56 44.31
CA ALA A 666 15.75 -16.98 43.66
C ALA A 666 16.09 -15.70 42.88
N GLY A 667 16.97 -14.85 43.44
CA GLY A 667 17.51 -13.67 42.76
C GLY A 667 18.33 -14.03 41.53
N MET A 668 19.11 -15.10 41.57
CA MET A 668 19.87 -15.62 40.43
C MET A 668 18.96 -16.23 39.36
N LEU A 669 17.86 -16.88 39.77
CA LEU A 669 16.82 -17.38 38.84
C LEU A 669 16.07 -16.23 38.17
N VAL A 670 15.79 -15.14 38.89
CA VAL A 670 15.22 -13.90 38.33
C VAL A 670 16.24 -13.19 37.43
N PHE A 671 17.52 -13.16 37.82
CA PHE A 671 18.61 -12.60 36.99
C PHE A 671 18.81 -13.40 35.71
N ILE A 672 18.67 -14.74 35.74
CA ILE A 672 18.72 -15.60 34.56
C ILE A 672 17.53 -15.33 33.61
N VAL A 673 16.34 -15.05 34.15
CA VAL A 673 15.16 -14.68 33.33
C VAL A 673 15.30 -13.26 32.74
N VAL A 674 15.93 -12.32 33.45
CA VAL A 674 16.16 -10.94 32.97
C VAL A 674 17.34 -10.86 31.98
N VAL A 675 18.39 -11.68 32.15
CA VAL A 675 19.55 -11.72 31.23
C VAL A 675 19.23 -12.43 29.90
N SER A 676 18.18 -13.25 29.83
CA SER A 676 17.65 -13.77 28.56
C SER A 676 17.00 -12.70 27.65
N ALA A 677 16.98 -11.43 28.06
CA ALA A 677 16.61 -10.28 27.23
C ALA A 677 17.84 -9.44 26.83
N ALA A 678 19.00 -10.07 26.56
CA ALA A 678 20.15 -9.38 25.98
C ALA A 678 19.90 -9.13 24.48
N PHE A 679 19.36 -7.95 24.18
CA PHE A 679 19.29 -7.34 22.85
C PHE A 679 20.62 -6.63 22.53
N ALA A 680 21.05 -6.59 21.28
CA ALA A 680 22.05 -5.68 20.75
C ALA A 680 21.59 -5.13 19.39
N GLY A 681 21.26 -3.84 19.42
CA GLY A 681 21.11 -3.04 18.23
C GLY A 681 22.46 -2.51 17.76
N GLN A 682 22.53 -2.11 16.50
CA GLN A 682 23.64 -1.33 15.96
C GLN A 682 23.42 0.14 16.34
N MET A 683 24.34 0.73 17.11
CA MET A 683 24.37 2.17 17.32
C MET A 683 24.96 2.83 16.06
N PRO A 684 24.34 3.88 15.48
CA PRO A 684 24.89 4.58 14.33
C PRO A 684 26.27 5.14 14.71
N ILE A 685 27.29 4.80 13.93
CA ILE A 685 28.65 5.31 14.11
C ILE A 685 28.63 6.78 13.65
N PRO A 686 28.99 7.77 14.48
CA PRO A 686 29.01 9.18 14.06
C PRO A 686 30.04 9.39 12.95
N THR A 687 29.83 10.43 12.12
CA THR A 687 30.66 10.67 10.92
C THR A 687 32.15 10.83 11.28
N GLU A 688 32.45 11.40 12.44
CA GLU A 688 33.81 11.55 12.97
C GLU A 688 34.49 10.20 13.19
N ASP A 689 33.81 9.25 13.83
CA ASP A 689 34.31 7.89 14.09
C ASP A 689 34.40 7.08 12.78
N LEU A 690 33.44 7.27 11.88
CA LEU A 690 33.45 6.68 10.54
C LEU A 690 34.70 7.12 9.76
N VAL A 691 34.99 8.42 9.79
CA VAL A 691 36.19 9.00 9.17
C VAL A 691 37.45 8.54 9.87
N ALA A 692 37.47 8.45 11.20
CA ALA A 692 38.63 8.00 11.97
C ALA A 692 39.03 6.56 11.63
N GLU A 693 38.05 5.66 11.58
CA GLU A 693 38.29 4.22 11.41
C GLU A 693 38.36 3.75 9.94
N ALA A 694 37.78 4.48 8.99
CA ALA A 694 37.91 4.14 7.57
C ALA A 694 39.37 4.24 7.10
N SER A 695 39.84 3.23 6.38
CA SER A 695 41.18 3.22 5.77
C SER A 695 41.19 4.04 4.48
N TYR A 696 40.08 4.02 3.74
CA TYR A 696 39.89 4.73 2.49
C TYR A 696 38.55 5.45 2.48
N ILE A 697 38.57 6.71 2.05
CA ILE A 697 37.38 7.53 1.83
C ILE A 697 37.55 8.19 0.47
N PHE A 698 36.67 7.90 -0.46
CA PHE A 698 36.75 8.41 -1.82
C PHE A 698 35.38 8.41 -2.49
N THR A 699 35.21 9.26 -3.51
CA THR A 699 34.08 9.16 -4.43
C THR A 699 34.50 8.39 -5.66
N GLY A 700 33.60 7.60 -6.22
CA GLY A 700 33.86 6.83 -7.41
C GLY A 700 32.60 6.31 -8.08
N GLU A 701 32.80 5.79 -9.29
CA GLU A 701 31.75 5.18 -10.11
C GLU A 701 31.97 3.67 -10.17
N VAL A 702 30.93 2.89 -9.89
CA VAL A 702 31.00 1.43 -10.00
C VAL A 702 31.01 1.01 -11.47
N ILE A 703 32.17 0.52 -11.95
CA ILE A 703 32.35 0.03 -13.32
C ILE A 703 31.70 -1.36 -13.51
N SER A 704 31.77 -2.21 -12.48
CA SER A 704 31.10 -3.52 -12.47
C SER A 704 30.78 -3.98 -11.05
N ALA A 705 29.74 -4.80 -10.93
CA ALA A 705 29.28 -5.41 -9.68
C ALA A 705 28.76 -6.81 -9.98
N ASP A 706 29.69 -7.76 -10.13
CA ASP A 706 29.38 -9.10 -10.61
C ASP A 706 29.26 -10.09 -9.44
N GLY A 707 28.10 -10.73 -9.33
CA GLY A 707 27.91 -11.80 -8.35
C GLY A 707 28.65 -13.06 -8.75
N ARG A 708 29.28 -13.73 -7.78
CA ARG A 708 29.87 -15.07 -7.91
C ARG A 708 29.54 -15.92 -6.69
N VAL A 709 29.37 -17.22 -6.90
CA VAL A 709 29.30 -18.18 -5.79
C VAL A 709 30.73 -18.59 -5.43
N ALA A 710 31.15 -18.31 -4.21
CA ALA A 710 32.45 -18.77 -3.69
C ALA A 710 32.38 -20.26 -3.29
N GLY A 711 33.55 -20.87 -3.02
CA GLY A 711 33.68 -22.30 -2.69
C GLY A 711 32.97 -22.74 -1.40
N ASP A 712 32.43 -21.81 -0.61
CA ASP A 712 31.62 -22.03 0.59
C ASP A 712 30.10 -21.94 0.31
N ASN A 713 29.69 -21.93 -0.97
CA ASN A 713 28.31 -21.79 -1.44
C ASN A 713 27.64 -20.45 -1.10
N ARG A 714 28.40 -19.41 -0.76
CA ARG A 714 27.87 -18.04 -0.56
C ARG A 714 28.04 -17.20 -1.83
N ILE A 715 27.07 -16.31 -2.08
CA ILE A 715 27.17 -15.32 -3.15
C ILE A 715 27.95 -14.11 -2.63
N TYR A 716 28.93 -13.68 -3.42
CA TYR A 716 29.69 -12.45 -3.24
C TYR A 716 29.55 -11.59 -4.48
N THR A 717 29.41 -10.28 -4.35
CA THR A 717 29.51 -9.33 -5.45
C THR A 717 30.92 -8.78 -5.48
N ASP A 718 31.65 -9.02 -6.58
CA ASP A 718 32.92 -8.37 -6.84
C ASP A 718 32.65 -6.99 -7.47
N VAL A 719 33.01 -5.94 -6.76
CA VAL A 719 32.76 -4.55 -7.13
C VAL A 719 34.06 -3.93 -7.63
N VAL A 720 34.03 -3.38 -8.85
CA VAL A 720 35.12 -2.59 -9.43
C VAL A 720 34.68 -1.15 -9.51
N ILE A 721 35.44 -0.25 -8.88
CA ILE A 721 35.10 1.18 -8.79
C ILE A 721 36.21 2.02 -9.40
N LYS A 722 35.85 2.93 -10.30
CA LYS A 722 36.73 3.97 -10.80
C LYS A 722 36.80 5.09 -9.78
N VAL A 723 37.97 5.28 -9.18
CA VAL A 723 38.18 6.31 -8.16
C VAL A 723 38.17 7.69 -8.82
N ARG A 724 37.30 8.60 -8.37
CA ARG A 724 37.20 9.98 -8.87
C ARG A 724 37.96 10.96 -7.97
N ASN A 725 37.51 11.14 -6.74
CA ASN A 725 38.17 12.01 -5.75
C ASN A 725 38.52 11.22 -4.48
N VAL A 726 39.73 11.41 -3.97
CA VAL A 726 40.18 10.75 -2.73
C VAL A 726 40.21 11.76 -1.60
N VAL A 727 39.58 11.42 -0.48
CA VAL A 727 39.57 12.19 0.77
C VAL A 727 40.56 11.61 1.77
N LYS A 728 40.59 10.27 1.90
CA LYS A 728 41.47 9.54 2.82
C LYS A 728 41.99 8.26 2.15
N GLY A 729 43.26 7.91 2.40
CA GLY A 729 43.91 6.71 1.85
C GLY A 729 44.79 6.97 0.62
N GLN A 730 45.68 6.03 0.29
CA GLN A 730 46.64 6.15 -0.82
C GLN A 730 46.06 5.52 -2.11
N LEU A 731 45.03 6.14 -2.68
CA LEU A 731 44.45 5.72 -3.96
C LEU A 731 44.81 6.73 -5.05
N ASN A 732 45.10 6.23 -6.26
CA ASN A 732 45.32 7.09 -7.42
C ASN A 732 43.97 7.50 -8.01
N GLN A 733 43.79 8.78 -8.33
CA GLN A 733 42.62 9.22 -9.10
C GLN A 733 42.61 8.53 -10.47
N ASN A 734 41.43 8.19 -10.96
CA ASN A 734 41.18 7.40 -12.18
C ASN A 734 41.73 5.96 -12.17
N SER A 735 42.16 5.45 -11.01
CA SER A 735 42.49 4.02 -10.88
C SER A 735 41.25 3.20 -10.57
N ASN A 736 41.32 1.90 -10.88
CA ASN A 736 40.27 0.95 -10.54
C ASN A 736 40.60 0.30 -9.20
N LEU A 737 39.68 0.44 -8.24
CA LEU A 737 39.72 -0.26 -6.97
C LEU A 737 38.76 -1.45 -7.02
N THR A 738 39.22 -2.63 -6.64
CA THR A 738 38.37 -3.85 -6.60
C THR A 738 38.25 -4.36 -5.18
N PHE A 739 37.03 -4.66 -4.76
CA PHE A 739 36.73 -5.33 -3.50
C PHE A 739 35.50 -6.22 -3.61
N SER A 740 35.34 -7.17 -2.69
CA SER A 740 34.21 -8.12 -2.70
C SER A 740 33.30 -7.86 -1.52
N VAL A 741 31.99 -7.84 -1.75
CA VAL A 741 30.97 -7.75 -0.70
C VAL A 741 30.15 -9.02 -0.62
N VAL A 742 29.75 -9.41 0.59
CA VAL A 742 28.89 -10.59 0.80
C VAL A 742 27.47 -10.24 0.37
N GLY A 743 26.83 -11.13 -0.39
CA GLY A 743 25.54 -10.88 -1.01
C GLY A 743 25.68 -10.67 -2.52
N GLY A 744 24.57 -10.40 -3.20
CA GLY A 744 24.53 -10.22 -4.65
C GLY A 744 23.65 -11.21 -5.38
N LYS A 745 23.65 -11.10 -6.71
CA LYS A 745 22.88 -11.94 -7.63
C LYS A 745 23.82 -12.83 -8.45
N TYR A 746 23.63 -14.14 -8.40
CA TYR A 746 24.31 -15.10 -9.25
C TYR A 746 23.27 -15.96 -9.98
N GLY A 747 23.13 -15.74 -11.29
CA GLY A 747 22.04 -16.33 -12.08
C GLY A 747 20.66 -15.94 -11.53
N ASN A 748 19.86 -16.93 -11.15
CA ASN A 748 18.51 -16.75 -10.58
C ASN A 748 18.50 -16.75 -9.05
N ILE A 749 19.66 -16.77 -8.39
CA ILE A 749 19.77 -16.83 -6.93
C ILE A 749 20.29 -15.48 -6.42
N VAL A 750 19.57 -14.89 -5.47
CA VAL A 750 19.95 -13.64 -4.79
C VAL A 750 20.24 -13.94 -3.33
N THR A 751 21.35 -13.40 -2.81
CA THR A 751 21.66 -13.41 -1.37
C THR A 751 21.77 -11.96 -0.93
N SER A 752 20.97 -11.55 0.05
CA SER A 752 21.11 -10.23 0.69
C SER A 752 21.78 -10.40 2.05
N ALA A 753 22.77 -9.56 2.35
CA ALA A 753 23.44 -9.52 3.64
C ALA A 753 23.03 -8.24 4.37
N THR A 754 22.36 -8.38 5.52
CA THR A 754 21.88 -7.25 6.32
C THR A 754 23.03 -6.31 6.69
N SER A 755 22.80 -5.00 6.56
CA SER A 755 23.77 -3.94 6.87
C SER A 755 25.00 -3.87 5.94
N ILE A 756 24.96 -4.49 4.75
CA ILE A 756 25.96 -4.28 3.69
C ILE A 756 25.26 -3.60 2.51
N PRO A 757 25.75 -2.46 2.01
CA PRO A 757 25.08 -1.77 0.90
C PRO A 757 25.19 -2.59 -0.38
N GLY A 758 24.16 -2.51 -1.21
CA GLY A 758 24.19 -3.03 -2.57
C GLY A 758 25.04 -2.16 -3.50
N PHE A 759 25.65 -2.78 -4.50
CA PHE A 759 26.41 -2.10 -5.55
C PHE A 759 25.85 -2.53 -6.90
N ALA A 760 25.55 -1.55 -7.75
CA ALA A 760 25.14 -1.73 -9.13
C ALA A 760 26.10 -0.97 -10.04
N LYS A 761 26.26 -1.47 -11.28
CA LYS A 761 27.07 -0.80 -12.29
C LYS A 761 26.46 0.58 -12.59
N GLY A 762 27.28 1.62 -12.64
CA GLY A 762 26.88 3.01 -12.85
C GLY A 762 26.64 3.80 -11.57
N ASP A 763 26.58 3.14 -10.40
CA ASP A 763 26.43 3.83 -9.12
C ASP A 763 27.56 4.84 -8.90
N GLN A 764 27.20 6.11 -8.71
CA GLN A 764 28.11 7.12 -8.19
C GLN A 764 27.89 7.26 -6.69
N ALA A 765 28.94 7.07 -5.92
CA ALA A 765 28.84 7.12 -4.46
C ALA A 765 30.12 7.62 -3.80
N LEU A 766 29.93 8.24 -2.63
CA LEU A 766 30.96 8.40 -1.61
C LEU A 766 31.05 7.10 -0.80
N LEU A 767 32.26 6.58 -0.65
CA LEU A 767 32.51 5.29 -0.03
C LEU A 767 33.45 5.39 1.17
N TYR A 768 33.12 4.63 2.20
CA TYR A 768 33.96 4.41 3.38
C TYR A 768 34.37 2.94 3.41
N LEU A 769 35.65 2.67 3.11
CA LEU A 769 36.19 1.31 3.13
C LEU A 769 37.23 1.17 4.24
N LYS A 770 37.25 0.02 4.89
CA LYS A 770 38.26 -0.37 5.87
C LYS A 770 39.04 -1.57 5.33
N ASP A 771 40.36 -1.46 5.37
CA ASP A 771 41.23 -2.57 5.05
C ASP A 771 41.34 -3.49 6.27
N THR A 772 41.14 -4.78 6.07
CA THR A 772 41.16 -5.78 7.14
C THR A 772 42.05 -6.93 6.75
N ASP A 773 42.89 -7.38 7.70
CA ASP A 773 43.86 -8.47 7.44
C ASP A 773 43.21 -9.78 6.98
N LYS A 774 41.91 -10.00 7.28
CA LYS A 774 41.17 -11.24 6.99
C LYS A 774 40.27 -11.18 5.76
N PHE A 775 39.68 -10.03 5.44
CA PHE A 775 38.70 -9.89 4.37
C PHE A 775 39.12 -8.88 3.29
N GLY A 776 40.31 -8.27 3.43
CA GLY A 776 40.77 -7.19 2.57
C GLY A 776 39.93 -5.93 2.77
N LEU A 777 39.74 -5.20 1.69
CA LEU A 777 38.87 -4.01 1.62
C LEU A 777 37.41 -4.41 1.82
N ILE A 778 36.77 -3.89 2.86
CA ILE A 778 35.34 -4.07 3.13
C ILE A 778 34.64 -2.73 3.32
N PRO A 779 33.36 -2.59 2.94
CA PRO A 779 32.56 -1.42 3.30
C PRO A 779 32.44 -1.29 4.82
N PHE A 780 32.69 -0.08 5.33
CA PHE A 780 32.76 0.21 6.76
C PHE A 780 31.74 1.30 7.13
N GLY A 781 30.88 1.02 8.12
CA GLY A 781 29.77 1.90 8.50
C GLY A 781 28.36 1.36 8.24
N GLY A 782 28.23 0.09 7.85
CA GLY A 782 26.92 -0.48 7.51
C GLY A 782 26.36 0.14 6.23
N TYR A 783 25.09 0.54 6.21
CA TYR A 783 24.51 1.28 5.09
C TYR A 783 25.21 2.62 4.82
N ARG A 784 25.78 3.26 5.84
CA ARG A 784 26.55 4.52 5.70
C ARG A 784 27.86 4.36 4.93
N SER A 785 28.29 3.13 4.66
CA SER A 785 29.53 2.86 3.92
C SER A 785 29.46 3.22 2.43
N LYS A 786 28.25 3.43 1.90
CA LYS A 786 27.96 3.92 0.55
C LYS A 786 26.90 5.01 0.64
N VAL A 787 27.28 6.25 0.36
CA VAL A 787 26.34 7.39 0.26
C VAL A 787 26.20 7.74 -1.23
N PRO A 788 24.99 7.64 -1.81
CA PRO A 788 24.78 7.92 -3.23
C PRO A 788 25.03 9.40 -3.54
N ILE A 789 25.64 9.66 -4.70
CA ILE A 789 25.79 10.99 -5.28
C ILE A 789 24.69 11.14 -6.34
N VAL A 790 23.88 12.19 -6.21
CA VAL A 790 22.76 12.50 -7.11
C VAL A 790 23.00 13.88 -7.71
N LEU A 791 22.55 14.10 -8.95
CA LEU A 791 22.56 15.43 -9.55
C LEU A 791 21.26 16.15 -9.19
N ASP A 792 21.37 17.37 -8.68
CA ASP A 792 20.22 18.24 -8.49
C ASP A 792 19.64 18.65 -9.86
N PRO A 793 18.36 18.35 -10.15
CA PRO A 793 17.74 18.67 -11.44
C PRO A 793 17.63 20.18 -11.71
N GLU A 794 17.67 21.04 -10.69
CA GLU A 794 17.52 22.50 -10.84
C GLU A 794 18.88 23.20 -11.05
N THR A 795 19.89 22.80 -10.29
CA THR A 795 21.22 23.45 -10.30
C THR A 795 22.25 22.69 -11.13
N ASN A 796 21.98 21.42 -11.46
CA ASN A 796 22.91 20.48 -12.08
C ASN A 796 24.21 20.28 -11.27
N GLU A 797 24.14 20.53 -9.95
CA GLU A 797 25.24 20.32 -9.01
C GLU A 797 25.15 18.92 -8.38
N GLU A 798 26.29 18.35 -8.02
CA GLU A 798 26.34 17.04 -7.38
C GLU A 798 26.08 17.15 -5.88
N MET A 799 25.09 16.40 -5.41
CA MET A 799 24.59 16.40 -4.05
C MET A 799 24.68 14.99 -3.43
N LEU A 800 24.81 14.92 -2.12
CA LEU A 800 24.69 13.70 -1.33
C LEU A 800 23.30 13.64 -0.69
N VAL A 801 22.72 12.45 -0.65
CA VAL A 801 21.48 12.19 0.08
C VAL A 801 21.81 12.08 1.57
N SER A 802 21.26 12.98 2.41
CA SER A 802 21.44 12.89 3.86
C SER A 802 20.75 11.64 4.41
N ASP A 803 21.39 10.97 5.37
CA ASP A 803 20.85 9.79 6.05
C ASP A 803 20.04 10.13 7.32
N GLY A 804 19.67 11.41 7.51
CA GLY A 804 18.88 11.88 8.64
C GLY A 804 19.58 11.72 10.01
N ALA A 805 20.88 11.47 10.02
CA ALA A 805 21.68 11.27 11.24
C ALA A 805 22.67 12.41 11.52
N LEU A 806 22.48 13.61 10.93
CA LEU A 806 23.04 14.83 11.48
C LEU A 806 22.23 15.20 12.73
N VAL A 807 22.56 14.55 13.83
CA VAL A 807 22.03 14.86 15.16
C VAL A 807 22.31 16.33 15.47
N GLU A 808 21.26 17.06 15.85
CA GLU A 808 21.30 18.38 16.47
C GLU A 808 22.38 18.43 17.56
N GLY A 809 23.54 18.98 17.21
CA GLY A 809 24.57 19.39 18.16
C GLY A 809 24.42 20.87 18.43
N GLU A 810 23.72 21.20 19.52
CA GLU A 810 23.76 22.47 20.26
C GLU A 810 24.23 23.71 19.46
N ALA A 811 23.34 24.29 18.66
CA ALA A 811 23.48 25.70 18.29
C ALA A 811 22.89 26.54 19.43
N GLU A 812 23.75 26.98 20.35
CA GLU A 812 23.41 27.97 21.37
C GLU A 812 22.82 29.24 20.71
N GLU A 813 21.71 29.70 21.28
CA GLU A 813 21.12 31.01 21.02
C GLU A 813 22.19 32.11 21.14
N GLY A 814 22.37 32.88 20.06
CA GLY A 814 23.17 34.09 20.05
C GLY A 814 22.46 35.18 19.24
N GLU A 815 21.92 36.16 19.96
CA GLU A 815 21.21 37.34 19.45
C GLU A 815 21.98 38.12 18.37
N GLY A 816 21.26 38.43 17.27
CA GLY A 816 21.15 39.75 16.62
C GLY A 816 22.39 40.49 16.10
N ALA A 817 22.44 40.72 14.78
CA ALA A 817 22.64 42.06 14.20
C ALA A 817 22.42 42.06 12.68
N ASP A 818 21.57 42.99 12.24
CA ASP A 818 21.29 43.36 10.85
C ASP A 818 22.56 43.81 10.09
N THR A 819 22.69 43.47 8.80
CA THR A 819 22.73 44.46 7.70
C THR A 819 22.81 43.83 6.31
N GLU A 820 22.14 44.50 5.38
CA GLU A 820 22.01 44.30 3.94
C GLU A 820 23.36 44.26 3.16
N GLY A 821 23.38 43.58 2.00
CA GLY A 821 24.26 43.98 0.90
C GLY A 821 24.90 42.89 0.02
N GLU A 822 24.23 42.61 -1.11
CA GLU A 822 24.81 42.58 -2.47
C GLU A 822 25.71 41.41 -2.96
N SER A 823 25.40 41.00 -4.20
CA SER A 823 25.99 39.98 -5.07
C SER A 823 27.50 40.10 -5.35
N THR A 824 28.23 38.97 -5.56
CA THR A 824 28.89 38.60 -6.85
C THR A 824 29.85 37.39 -6.78
N LYS A 825 29.72 36.52 -7.79
CA LYS A 825 30.68 35.62 -8.50
C LYS A 825 32.10 35.35 -7.96
N SER A 826 32.41 34.04 -7.87
CA SER A 826 33.61 33.30 -8.35
C SER A 826 34.99 33.97 -8.25
N ARG A 827 35.94 33.34 -7.51
CA ARG A 827 37.31 32.94 -7.96
C ARG A 827 38.21 32.47 -6.79
N MET A 828 38.67 31.22 -6.84
CA MET A 828 39.89 30.71 -6.16
C MET A 828 41.17 31.31 -6.78
N PRO A 829 42.40 31.15 -6.23
CA PRO A 829 42.83 30.85 -4.83
C PRO A 829 44.09 31.67 -4.39
N SER A 830 44.50 31.62 -3.12
CA SER A 830 45.94 31.62 -2.77
C SER A 830 46.21 31.01 -1.39
N THR A 831 47.28 30.23 -1.35
CA THR A 831 48.04 29.76 -0.19
C THR A 831 48.38 30.90 0.77
N ASP A 832 48.04 30.75 2.04
CA ASP A 832 48.91 31.14 3.15
C ASP A 832 48.66 30.19 4.33
N GLU A 833 49.72 29.50 4.71
CA GLU A 833 49.83 28.71 5.92
C GLU A 833 49.93 29.66 7.13
N ASP A 834 49.48 29.15 8.28
CA ASP A 834 49.69 29.64 9.65
C ASP A 834 48.56 30.44 10.31
N ASN A 835 47.98 29.77 11.31
CA ASN A 835 47.12 30.24 12.42
C ASN A 835 45.60 30.16 12.23
N VAL A 836 45.02 28.98 12.49
CA VAL A 836 43.70 28.91 13.16
C VAL A 836 43.72 27.77 14.18
N ALA A 837 43.44 28.13 15.43
CA ALA A 837 43.26 27.21 16.55
C ALA A 837 41.98 26.38 16.37
N SER A 838 42.04 25.15 16.86
CA SER A 838 41.03 24.09 16.88
C SER A 838 39.57 24.51 17.09
N SER A 839 38.84 24.76 16.00
CA SER A 839 37.39 24.52 15.95
C SER A 839 37.16 23.27 15.10
N SER A 840 36.46 22.27 15.62
CA SER A 840 36.01 21.13 14.80
C SER A 840 35.30 21.68 13.55
N PRO A 841 35.61 21.19 12.33
CA PRO A 841 34.90 21.65 11.15
C PRO A 841 33.41 21.37 11.35
N ALA A 842 32.55 22.37 11.12
CA ALA A 842 31.11 22.19 11.23
C ALA A 842 30.57 21.40 10.02
N PRO A 843 29.57 20.52 10.20
CA PRO A 843 28.93 19.87 9.07
C PRO A 843 28.23 20.93 8.17
N PRO A 844 28.21 20.74 6.84
CA PRO A 844 27.45 21.60 5.95
C PRO A 844 25.95 21.53 6.27
N ALA A 845 25.23 22.63 6.04
CA ALA A 845 23.80 22.68 6.26
C ALA A 845 23.08 21.79 5.24
N GLU A 846 22.08 21.04 5.71
CA GLU A 846 21.18 20.31 4.83
C GLU A 846 20.26 21.30 4.10
N THR A 847 20.03 21.08 2.80
CA THR A 847 18.97 21.78 2.08
C THR A 847 17.60 21.38 2.61
N PRO A 848 16.54 22.17 2.40
CA PRO A 848 15.16 21.79 2.77
C PRO A 848 14.69 20.45 2.17
N SER A 849 15.36 19.98 1.11
CA SER A 849 15.14 18.69 0.45
C SER A 849 15.95 17.52 1.04
N GLY A 850 16.70 17.73 2.13
CA GLY A 850 17.52 16.69 2.77
C GLY A 850 18.79 16.32 1.98
N LEU A 851 19.28 17.24 1.13
CA LEU A 851 20.48 17.04 0.32
C LEU A 851 21.64 17.88 0.86
N VAL A 852 22.86 17.42 0.61
CA VAL A 852 24.09 18.12 1.02
C VAL A 852 25.00 18.32 -0.19
N PRO A 853 25.48 19.54 -0.50
CA PRO A 853 26.42 19.76 -1.60
C PRO A 853 27.67 18.90 -1.46
N LEU A 854 28.00 18.12 -2.50
CA LEU A 854 29.10 17.16 -2.45
C LEU A 854 30.43 17.85 -2.14
N ASP A 855 30.71 18.99 -2.77
CA ASP A 855 31.97 19.70 -2.61
C ASP A 855 32.18 20.24 -1.19
N GLU A 856 31.10 20.74 -0.56
CA GLU A 856 31.12 21.20 0.84
C GLU A 856 31.31 20.01 1.80
N TYR A 857 30.62 18.91 1.56
CA TYR A 857 30.77 17.70 2.37
C TYR A 857 32.18 17.09 2.24
N LEU A 858 32.74 17.01 1.03
CA LEU A 858 34.12 16.55 0.83
C LEU A 858 35.13 17.49 1.51
N TYR A 859 34.86 18.81 1.55
CA TYR A 859 35.67 19.75 2.30
C TYR A 859 35.60 19.49 3.81
N TYR A 860 34.40 19.28 4.36
CA TYR A 860 34.18 18.89 5.76
C TYR A 860 34.93 17.60 6.12
N LEU A 861 34.81 16.53 5.33
CA LEU A 861 35.53 15.27 5.56
C LEU A 861 37.04 15.44 5.51
N ARG A 862 37.58 16.25 4.59
CA ARG A 862 39.02 16.57 4.55
C ARG A 862 39.45 17.33 5.80
N GLY A 863 38.60 18.21 6.32
CA GLY A 863 38.78 18.88 7.62
C GLY A 863 38.91 17.87 8.76
N LEU A 864 37.99 16.91 8.86
CA LEU A 864 38.04 15.83 9.85
C LEU A 864 39.29 14.95 9.72
N VAL A 865 39.69 14.59 8.49
CA VAL A 865 40.92 13.80 8.28
C VAL A 865 42.16 14.57 8.73
N ARG A 866 42.18 15.90 8.60
CA ARG A 866 43.28 16.75 9.07
C ARG A 866 43.30 16.89 10.59
N SER A 867 42.15 16.96 11.26
CA SER A 867 42.08 17.03 12.73
C SER A 867 42.46 15.73 13.43
N LEU A 868 42.40 14.60 12.72
CA LEU A 868 42.80 13.28 13.20
C LEU A 868 44.31 12.99 13.08
N ARG A 869 45.08 13.84 12.39
CA ARG A 869 46.55 13.76 12.29
C ARG A 869 47.21 14.63 13.34
#